data_AF-A0A2D6X8M4-F1
#
_entry.id   AF-A0A2D6X8M4-F1
#
_cell.length_a   1.000
_cell.length_b   1.000
_cell.length_c   1.000
_cell.angle_alpha   90.00
_cell.angle_beta   90.00
_cell.angle_gamma   90.00
#
_symmetry.space_group_name_H-M   'P 1'
#
loop_
_entity.id
_entity.type
_entity.pdbx_description
1 polymer ?
#
loop_
_entity_poly.entity_id
_entity_poly.type
_entity_poly.pdbx_seq_one_letter_code
_entity_poly.pdbx_strand_id
1 'polypeptide(L)'
;MSPEFDMQAALAEINELSELASFVDTALTGAFQTEVTERIDTLESVVNSVNLRLFERLDALADVNAGLDAKIIGFINEQTEANNAITAGIDEAILNEITNVTREVDLTLNATESRIRTELQNELELTAQGQLGIAQSIAEVVREQVAEIEQDAEAIANKIGTGISTAITALDASIAVPVTKALDVATTLRDTLPSTLEALGPSLGTGLGDALGGFFGPLQGLMKLFSVGAWDEAFEQVEPIMQQLENDPFLGPTVKTLTPDGQISLGLIGIGVLAMIVTSVVQGAIGSTSAGPSAKATQLSMKALRPALMQPAEWREVLNRTGLPDGVAREELAMAGFPEPSISHLLNLRSTLLGVGELLSLWRRGEIVESVLELRLEALGYYGQNQDHLKTLAFAIPGPQDLILFSVREVFDIETSERFGQFEGVPPEVMSRFRSTVSEFGEGQQGGVQAFIEYAKQSGISEQWAVAYWASHWRLPGVTSLFDMIHRLSPDIVEARADDFREFGLNPDELGFELTDLDRTLRAQDYTPAFRQRLTAIAFRPITRVDVRRMHKLGLVDDFELVRRYRELGYSPRDAELMGAFTIDFNRVPDEIEDAETKDLTRTQVLKFFERGFLERDEAISVLEDIGYTSDVADAFVSLKQLDILDKQQDQLIAITREKFKAGNIGFNEAVTELDQLNLPALQRASILADFEAEVASRVRSPSMGQLGELAEAGLLTQTGYEDELLQQGFSVRWARLLTRLQFKTLAGELAEGLEDITGGFDG
;
A
#
# COMPACT_ATOMS: atom_id res chain seq x y z
N MET A 1 -0.44 -119.76 -66.06
CA MET A 1 -1.69 -119.04 -66.31
C MET A 1 -1.65 -117.80 -65.44
N SER A 2 -1.55 -116.63 -66.06
CA SER A 2 -1.70 -115.33 -65.38
C SER A 2 -3.13 -115.18 -64.88
N PRO A 3 -3.37 -114.58 -63.70
CA PRO A 3 -4.65 -113.94 -63.43
C PRO A 3 -4.60 -112.57 -64.09
N GLU A 4 -5.49 -112.35 -65.06
CA GLU A 4 -5.77 -111.02 -65.63
C GLU A 4 -6.23 -110.09 -64.51
N PHE A 5 -5.55 -108.95 -64.41
CA PHE A 5 -5.93 -107.84 -63.55
C PHE A 5 -7.11 -107.12 -64.20
N ASP A 6 -8.30 -107.25 -63.61
CA ASP A 6 -9.52 -106.60 -64.10
C ASP A 6 -9.47 -105.09 -63.82
N MET A 7 -8.99 -104.37 -64.82
CA MET A 7 -8.81 -102.92 -64.78
C MET A 7 -10.14 -102.16 -64.67
N GLN A 8 -11.28 -102.76 -65.06
CA GLN A 8 -12.59 -102.13 -64.92
C GLN A 8 -13.09 -102.14 -63.47
N ALA A 9 -12.84 -103.21 -62.72
CA ALA A 9 -13.15 -103.27 -61.29
C ALA A 9 -12.31 -102.26 -60.49
N ALA A 10 -11.02 -102.15 -60.80
CA ALA A 10 -10.12 -101.19 -60.14
C ALA A 10 -10.50 -99.72 -60.44
N LEU A 11 -10.96 -99.41 -61.66
CA LEU A 11 -11.43 -98.05 -62.01
C LEU A 11 -12.74 -97.67 -61.31
N ALA A 12 -13.62 -98.63 -61.05
CA ALA A 12 -14.85 -98.39 -60.29
C ALA A 12 -14.56 -98.07 -58.81
N GLU A 13 -13.66 -98.83 -58.17
CA GLU A 13 -13.22 -98.55 -56.79
C GLU A 13 -12.50 -97.21 -56.66
N ILE A 14 -11.70 -96.81 -57.65
CA ILE A 14 -11.02 -95.50 -57.63
C ILE A 14 -12.04 -94.35 -57.75
N ASN A 15 -13.09 -94.50 -58.56
CA ASN A 15 -14.14 -93.49 -58.66
C ASN A 15 -14.97 -93.40 -57.38
N GLU A 16 -15.33 -94.52 -56.75
CA GLU A 16 -16.03 -94.51 -55.45
C GLU A 16 -15.17 -93.88 -54.34
N LEU A 17 -13.85 -94.14 -54.32
CA LEU A 17 -12.93 -93.50 -53.39
C LEU A 17 -12.76 -92.00 -53.65
N SER A 18 -12.79 -91.58 -54.92
CA SER A 18 -12.75 -90.16 -55.30
C SER A 18 -14.03 -89.43 -54.90
N GLU A 19 -15.21 -90.05 -55.07
CA GLU A 19 -16.48 -89.48 -54.63
C GLU A 19 -16.56 -89.42 -53.10
N LEU A 20 -16.07 -90.45 -52.41
CA LEU A 20 -15.99 -90.45 -50.95
C LEU A 20 -15.02 -89.37 -50.45
N ALA A 21 -13.86 -89.21 -51.09
CA ALA A 21 -12.90 -88.16 -50.74
C ALA A 21 -13.50 -86.75 -50.95
N SER A 22 -14.19 -86.52 -52.07
CA SER A 22 -14.87 -85.26 -52.33
C SER A 22 -16.02 -84.99 -51.35
N PHE A 23 -16.77 -86.03 -50.96
CA PHE A 23 -17.83 -85.92 -49.97
C PHE A 23 -17.29 -85.61 -48.58
N VAL A 24 -16.21 -86.29 -48.17
CA VAL A 24 -15.53 -86.05 -46.89
C VAL A 24 -14.90 -84.66 -46.86
N ASP A 25 -14.28 -84.21 -47.95
CA ASP A 25 -13.70 -82.87 -48.06
C ASP A 25 -14.77 -81.77 -47.99
N THR A 26 -15.90 -81.96 -48.68
CA THR A 26 -17.03 -81.01 -48.64
C THR A 26 -17.69 -80.99 -47.25
N ALA A 27 -17.85 -82.16 -46.62
CA ALA A 27 -18.44 -82.28 -45.29
C ALA A 27 -17.52 -81.68 -44.21
N LEU A 28 -16.21 -81.94 -44.27
CA LEU A 28 -15.23 -81.36 -43.35
C LEU A 28 -15.10 -79.85 -43.55
N THR A 29 -15.02 -79.38 -44.80
CA THR A 29 -14.90 -77.95 -45.09
C THR A 29 -16.16 -77.19 -44.66
N GLY A 30 -17.35 -77.75 -44.93
CA GLY A 30 -18.63 -77.15 -44.53
C GLY A 30 -18.82 -77.15 -43.01
N ALA A 31 -18.51 -78.24 -42.31
CA ALA A 31 -18.59 -78.31 -40.85
C ALA A 31 -17.59 -77.36 -40.18
N PHE A 32 -16.34 -77.34 -40.67
CA PHE A 32 -15.29 -76.49 -40.13
C PHE A 32 -15.56 -75.00 -40.40
N GLN A 33 -16.02 -74.63 -41.61
CA GLN A 33 -16.44 -73.26 -41.90
C GLN A 33 -17.63 -72.83 -41.05
N THR A 34 -18.62 -73.70 -40.85
CA THR A 34 -19.81 -73.38 -40.04
C THR A 34 -19.41 -73.14 -38.59
N GLU A 35 -18.61 -74.03 -38.00
CA GLU A 35 -18.18 -73.91 -36.59
C GLU A 35 -17.21 -72.73 -36.38
N VAL A 36 -16.34 -72.44 -37.35
CA VAL A 36 -15.48 -71.25 -37.32
C VAL A 36 -16.32 -69.97 -37.45
N THR A 37 -17.32 -69.94 -38.34
CA THR A 37 -18.20 -68.78 -38.51
C THR A 37 -19.07 -68.55 -37.27
N GLU A 38 -19.67 -69.60 -36.71
CA GLU A 38 -20.42 -69.48 -35.44
C GLU A 38 -19.53 -68.99 -34.30
N ARG A 39 -18.28 -69.45 -34.21
CA ARG A 39 -17.32 -68.96 -33.20
C ARG A 39 -16.91 -67.51 -33.42
N ILE A 40 -16.73 -67.09 -34.67
CA ILE A 40 -16.47 -65.69 -35.02
C ILE A 40 -17.67 -64.82 -34.64
N ASP A 41 -18.88 -65.23 -34.99
CA ASP A 41 -20.11 -64.50 -34.64
C ASP A 41 -20.31 -64.43 -33.12
N THR A 42 -19.98 -65.51 -32.40
CA THR A 42 -20.02 -65.55 -30.94
C THR A 42 -18.98 -64.60 -30.33
N LEU A 43 -17.75 -64.59 -30.86
CA LEU A 43 -16.69 -63.67 -30.45
C LEU A 43 -17.07 -62.22 -30.74
N GLU A 44 -17.64 -61.93 -31.91
CA GLU A 44 -18.08 -60.60 -32.30
C GLU A 44 -19.24 -60.12 -31.41
N SER A 45 -20.19 -61.01 -31.09
CA SER A 45 -21.24 -60.74 -30.11
C SER A 45 -20.69 -60.49 -28.71
N VAL A 46 -19.69 -61.25 -28.26
CA VAL A 46 -19.03 -61.04 -26.97
C VAL A 46 -18.30 -59.70 -26.96
N VAL A 47 -17.52 -59.39 -27.99
CA VAL A 47 -16.80 -58.10 -28.13
C VAL A 47 -17.79 -56.94 -28.14
N ASN A 48 -18.88 -57.03 -28.90
CA ASN A 48 -19.90 -56.00 -28.93
C ASN A 48 -20.60 -55.84 -27.57
N SER A 49 -20.87 -56.94 -26.86
CA SER A 49 -21.46 -56.88 -25.51
C SER A 49 -20.51 -56.28 -24.47
N VAL A 50 -19.21 -56.56 -24.58
CA VAL A 50 -18.16 -56.01 -23.70
C VAL A 50 -18.01 -54.51 -23.98
N ASN A 51 -17.93 -54.12 -25.26
CA ASN A 51 -17.85 -52.72 -25.67
C ASN A 51 -19.08 -51.94 -25.20
N LEU A 52 -20.29 -52.48 -25.38
CA LEU A 52 -21.52 -51.83 -24.92
C LEU A 52 -21.50 -51.62 -23.39
N ARG A 53 -21.14 -52.64 -22.61
CA ARG A 53 -21.02 -52.53 -21.14
C ARG A 53 -19.91 -51.57 -20.72
N LEU A 54 -18.83 -51.47 -21.48
CA LEU A 54 -17.74 -50.53 -21.23
C LEU A 54 -18.22 -49.10 -21.49
N PHE A 55 -18.94 -48.87 -22.58
CA PHE A 55 -19.55 -47.58 -22.90
C PHE A 55 -20.61 -47.19 -21.87
N GLU A 56 -21.51 -48.09 -21.47
CA GLU A 56 -22.49 -47.85 -20.39
C GLU A 56 -21.82 -47.49 -19.06
N ARG A 57 -20.68 -48.13 -18.72
CA ARG A 57 -19.92 -47.79 -17.52
C ARG A 57 -19.17 -46.46 -17.64
N LEU A 58 -18.64 -46.13 -18.82
CA LEU A 58 -18.01 -44.85 -19.09
C LEU A 58 -19.03 -43.71 -19.02
N ASP A 59 -20.23 -43.93 -19.53
CA ASP A 59 -21.34 -42.98 -19.48
C ASP A 59 -21.82 -42.78 -18.03
N ALA A 60 -21.97 -43.88 -17.27
CA ALA A 60 -22.27 -43.80 -15.84
C ALA A 60 -21.18 -43.08 -15.04
N LEU A 61 -19.91 -43.24 -15.39
CA LEU A 61 -18.80 -42.49 -14.77
C LEU A 61 -18.82 -41.02 -15.16
N ALA A 62 -19.17 -40.69 -16.40
CA ALA A 62 -19.34 -39.32 -16.86
C ALA A 62 -20.51 -38.62 -16.14
N ASP A 63 -21.64 -39.31 -15.94
CA ASP A 63 -22.78 -38.84 -15.17
C ASP A 63 -22.46 -38.64 -13.69
N VAL A 64 -21.68 -39.55 -13.09
CA VAL A 64 -21.19 -39.40 -11.72
C VAL A 64 -20.27 -38.19 -11.60
N ASN A 65 -19.38 -37.98 -12.58
CA ASN A 65 -18.48 -36.84 -12.61
C ASN A 65 -19.25 -35.51 -12.77
N ALA A 66 -20.22 -35.45 -13.69
CA ALA A 66 -21.10 -34.29 -13.85
C ALA A 66 -21.95 -34.02 -12.60
N GLY A 67 -22.42 -35.07 -11.92
CA GLY A 67 -23.14 -34.95 -10.65
C GLY A 67 -22.26 -34.46 -9.49
N LEU A 68 -20.98 -34.84 -9.48
CA LEU A 68 -19.97 -34.33 -8.54
C LEU A 68 -19.68 -32.86 -8.81
N ASP A 69 -19.46 -32.47 -10.06
CA ASP A 69 -19.24 -31.09 -10.47
C ASP A 69 -20.43 -30.19 -10.10
N ALA A 70 -21.66 -30.65 -10.35
CA ALA A 70 -22.87 -29.93 -9.97
C ALA A 70 -23.00 -29.76 -8.43
N LYS A 71 -22.63 -30.78 -7.65
CA LYS A 71 -22.62 -30.70 -6.17
C LYS A 71 -21.53 -29.77 -5.65
N ILE A 72 -20.34 -29.80 -6.25
CA ILE A 72 -19.23 -28.92 -5.89
C ILE A 72 -19.58 -27.47 -6.20
N ILE A 73 -20.13 -27.19 -7.39
CA ILE A 73 -20.60 -25.86 -7.78
C ILE A 73 -21.73 -25.40 -6.87
N GLY A 74 -22.69 -26.27 -6.54
CA GLY A 74 -23.76 -25.97 -5.59
C GLY A 74 -23.23 -25.60 -4.20
N PHE A 75 -22.30 -26.40 -3.67
CA PHE A 75 -21.65 -26.12 -2.39
C PHE A 75 -20.85 -24.81 -2.40
N ILE A 76 -20.09 -24.54 -3.46
CA ILE A 76 -19.34 -23.29 -3.61
C ILE A 76 -20.28 -22.09 -3.66
N ASN A 77 -21.40 -22.19 -4.38
CA ASN A 77 -22.39 -21.12 -4.46
C ASN A 77 -23.08 -20.89 -3.12
N GLU A 78 -23.47 -21.95 -2.40
CA GLU A 78 -24.06 -21.85 -1.06
C GLU A 78 -23.09 -21.23 -0.04
N GLN A 79 -21.81 -21.62 -0.09
CA GLN A 79 -20.76 -20.99 0.74
C GLN A 79 -20.51 -19.54 0.34
N THR A 80 -20.56 -19.21 -0.95
CA THR A 80 -20.39 -17.82 -1.43
C THR A 80 -21.56 -16.94 -1.01
N GLU A 81 -22.79 -17.44 -1.08
CA GLU A 81 -23.98 -16.75 -0.58
C GLU A 81 -23.93 -16.56 0.94
N ALA A 82 -23.54 -17.59 1.70
CA ALA A 82 -23.35 -17.50 3.15
C ALA A 82 -22.27 -16.48 3.52
N ASN A 83 -21.13 -16.49 2.82
CA ASN A 83 -20.05 -15.52 3.03
C ASN A 83 -20.48 -14.10 2.68
N ASN A 84 -21.19 -13.89 1.57
CA ASN A 84 -21.73 -12.59 1.20
C ASN A 84 -22.76 -12.08 2.21
N ALA A 85 -23.60 -12.95 2.77
CA ALA A 85 -24.54 -12.60 3.83
C ALA A 85 -23.83 -12.23 5.14
N ILE A 86 -22.74 -12.93 5.49
CA ILE A 86 -21.88 -12.59 6.63
C ILE A 86 -21.20 -11.24 6.40
N THR A 87 -20.64 -10.99 5.22
CA THR A 87 -20.02 -9.70 4.86
C THR A 87 -21.05 -8.57 4.91
N ALA A 88 -22.25 -8.75 4.36
CA ALA A 88 -23.31 -7.75 4.43
C ALA A 88 -23.76 -7.48 5.88
N GLY A 89 -23.86 -8.53 6.72
CA GLY A 89 -24.17 -8.39 8.14
C GLY A 89 -23.07 -7.70 8.94
N ILE A 90 -21.79 -7.91 8.59
CA ILE A 90 -20.64 -7.22 9.17
C ILE A 90 -20.64 -5.75 8.73
N ASP A 91 -20.90 -5.45 7.46
CA ASP A 91 -20.99 -4.09 6.94
C ASP A 91 -22.14 -3.31 7.60
N GLU A 92 -23.31 -3.95 7.78
CA GLU A 92 -24.44 -3.36 8.49
C GLU A 92 -24.15 -3.15 9.98
N ALA A 93 -23.48 -4.11 10.64
CA ALA A 93 -23.06 -3.96 12.03
C ALA A 93 -22.02 -2.83 12.21
N ILE A 94 -21.05 -2.72 11.30
CA ILE A 94 -20.05 -1.65 11.28
C ILE A 94 -20.71 -0.30 11.01
N LEU A 95 -21.64 -0.21 10.05
CA LEU A 95 -22.37 1.03 9.77
C LEU A 95 -23.25 1.46 10.94
N ASN A 96 -23.90 0.51 11.61
CA ASN A 96 -24.69 0.79 12.82
C ASN A 96 -23.80 1.24 13.98
N GLU A 97 -22.64 0.63 14.17
CA GLU A 97 -21.68 1.03 15.22
C GLU A 97 -21.06 2.40 14.91
N ILE A 98 -20.67 2.66 13.66
CA ILE A 98 -20.21 3.98 13.22
C ILE A 98 -21.31 5.02 13.45
N THR A 99 -22.57 4.72 13.10
CA THR A 99 -23.70 5.64 13.32
C THR A 99 -23.95 5.88 14.81
N ASN A 100 -23.82 4.86 15.66
CA ASN A 100 -23.95 4.99 17.10
C ASN A 100 -22.82 5.81 17.71
N VAL A 101 -21.57 5.57 17.30
CA VAL A 101 -20.40 6.33 17.72
C VAL A 101 -20.48 7.77 17.22
N THR A 102 -20.88 8.02 15.96
CA THR A 102 -21.11 9.38 15.45
C THR A 102 -22.20 10.07 16.24
N ARG A 103 -23.30 9.39 16.58
CA ARG A 103 -24.36 9.95 17.43
C ARG A 103 -23.87 10.24 18.85
N GLU A 104 -23.05 9.37 19.44
CA GLU A 104 -22.47 9.58 20.77
C GLU A 104 -21.45 10.72 20.77
N VAL A 105 -20.64 10.82 19.71
CA VAL A 105 -19.71 11.92 19.45
C VAL A 105 -20.48 13.23 19.27
N ASP A 106 -21.57 13.24 18.50
CA ASP A 106 -22.43 14.42 18.32
C ASP A 106 -23.13 14.82 19.62
N LEU A 107 -23.63 13.85 20.41
CA LEU A 107 -24.20 14.13 21.72
C LEU A 107 -23.15 14.68 22.70
N THR A 108 -21.92 14.16 22.63
CA THR A 108 -20.80 14.62 23.45
C THR A 108 -20.31 15.99 23.00
N LEU A 109 -20.26 16.25 21.69
CA LEU A 109 -19.92 17.55 21.09
C LEU A 109 -20.99 18.58 21.43
N ASN A 110 -22.27 18.25 21.32
CA ASN A 110 -23.37 19.15 21.68
C ASN A 110 -23.41 19.39 23.20
N ALA A 111 -23.17 18.37 24.03
CA ALA A 111 -23.04 18.54 25.48
C ALA A 111 -21.79 19.35 25.84
N THR A 112 -20.69 19.19 25.11
CA THR A 112 -19.45 19.94 25.30
C THR A 112 -19.60 21.37 24.80
N GLU A 113 -20.26 21.62 23.67
CA GLU A 113 -20.59 22.96 23.17
C GLU A 113 -21.55 23.64 24.14
N SER A 114 -22.55 22.92 24.66
CA SER A 114 -23.44 23.47 25.69
C SER A 114 -22.69 23.77 26.97
N ARG A 115 -21.76 22.90 27.42
CA ARG A 115 -20.91 23.16 28.59
C ARG A 115 -19.97 24.31 28.35
N ILE A 116 -19.31 24.37 27.20
CA ILE A 116 -18.44 25.48 26.80
C ILE A 116 -19.26 26.74 26.72
N ARG A 117 -20.45 26.75 26.13
CA ARG A 117 -21.33 27.93 26.03
C ARG A 117 -21.83 28.36 27.40
N THR A 118 -22.22 27.43 28.27
CA THR A 118 -22.59 27.71 29.65
C THR A 118 -21.39 28.19 30.45
N GLU A 119 -20.20 27.63 30.26
CA GLU A 119 -18.97 28.05 30.94
C GLU A 119 -18.46 29.37 30.38
N LEU A 120 -18.63 29.65 29.08
CA LEU A 120 -18.34 30.94 28.45
C LEU A 120 -19.37 31.98 28.84
N GLN A 121 -20.63 31.60 29.06
CA GLN A 121 -21.67 32.48 29.59
C GLN A 121 -21.47 32.71 31.07
N ASN A 122 -21.05 31.70 31.83
CA ASN A 122 -20.68 31.83 33.24
C ASN A 122 -19.38 32.60 33.38
N GLU A 123 -18.40 32.45 32.48
CA GLU A 123 -17.19 33.26 32.37
C GLU A 123 -17.52 34.64 31.79
N LEU A 124 -18.50 34.82 30.90
CA LEU A 124 -18.96 36.14 30.48
C LEU A 124 -19.75 36.82 31.59
N GLU A 125 -20.50 36.07 32.40
CA GLU A 125 -21.24 36.55 33.56
C GLU A 125 -20.30 36.72 34.75
N LEU A 126 -19.24 35.93 34.92
CA LEU A 126 -18.15 36.08 35.89
C LEU A 126 -17.09 37.05 35.39
N THR A 127 -17.02 37.37 34.11
CA THR A 127 -16.25 38.48 33.52
C THR A 127 -17.13 39.71 33.44
N ALA A 128 -18.46 39.63 33.42
CA ALA A 128 -19.35 40.78 33.61
C ALA A 128 -19.56 41.09 35.11
N GLN A 129 -19.55 40.08 35.98
CA GLN A 129 -19.56 40.18 37.45
C GLN A 129 -18.14 40.29 38.01
N GLY A 130 -17.11 39.88 37.28
CA GLY A 130 -15.68 40.02 37.60
C GLY A 130 -14.96 41.13 36.83
N GLN A 131 -15.57 41.72 35.80
CA GLN A 131 -15.42 43.14 35.48
C GLN A 131 -16.35 43.99 36.34
N LEU A 132 -17.13 43.40 37.25
CA LEU A 132 -17.49 44.06 38.50
C LEU A 132 -16.42 43.81 39.57
N GLY A 133 -15.81 42.63 39.71
CA GLY A 133 -14.75 42.42 40.73
C GLY A 133 -13.43 43.18 40.50
N ILE A 134 -12.90 43.19 39.27
CA ILE A 134 -11.64 43.86 38.91
C ILE A 134 -11.91 45.27 38.38
N ALA A 135 -13.06 45.60 37.77
CA ALA A 135 -13.40 47.00 37.52
C ALA A 135 -14.06 47.66 38.74
N GLN A 136 -14.58 46.95 39.75
CA GLN A 136 -14.78 47.52 41.08
C GLN A 136 -13.45 47.53 41.83
N SER A 137 -12.59 46.52 41.92
CA SER A 137 -11.28 46.74 42.57
C SER A 137 -10.41 47.80 41.88
N ILE A 138 -10.45 47.93 40.54
CA ILE A 138 -9.78 49.02 39.81
C ILE A 138 -10.60 50.30 39.89
N ALA A 139 -11.94 50.33 39.87
CA ALA A 139 -12.70 51.57 40.08
C ALA A 139 -12.94 51.91 41.56
N GLU A 140 -12.54 51.08 42.51
CA GLU A 140 -12.53 51.28 43.96
C GLU A 140 -11.12 51.72 44.30
N VAL A 141 -10.05 51.14 43.74
CA VAL A 141 -8.70 51.72 43.81
C VAL A 141 -8.61 53.03 43.01
N VAL A 142 -9.23 53.12 41.83
CA VAL A 142 -9.31 54.36 41.04
C VAL A 142 -10.37 55.29 41.61
N ARG A 143 -11.48 54.87 42.24
CA ARG A 143 -12.33 55.80 43.02
C ARG A 143 -11.69 56.19 44.34
N GLU A 144 -10.88 55.37 44.97
CA GLU A 144 -10.19 55.69 46.24
C GLU A 144 -8.99 56.59 45.94
N GLN A 145 -8.30 56.39 44.80
CA GLN A 145 -7.28 57.32 44.29
C GLN A 145 -7.87 58.55 43.59
N VAL A 146 -9.02 58.46 42.91
CA VAL A 146 -9.75 59.62 42.35
C VAL A 146 -10.54 60.34 43.43
N ALA A 147 -10.96 59.69 44.52
CA ALA A 147 -11.49 60.34 45.71
C ALA A 147 -10.35 60.90 46.57
N GLU A 148 -9.16 60.30 46.63
CA GLU A 148 -7.96 60.96 47.19
C GLU A 148 -7.54 62.13 46.30
N ILE A 149 -7.61 62.03 44.96
CA ILE A 149 -7.31 63.12 44.02
C ILE A 149 -8.44 64.15 43.96
N GLU A 150 -9.70 63.80 44.16
CA GLU A 150 -10.86 64.71 44.26
C GLU A 150 -10.92 65.33 45.64
N GLN A 151 -10.54 64.63 46.71
CA GLN A 151 -10.40 65.16 48.07
C GLN A 151 -9.11 65.99 48.19
N ASP A 152 -8.04 65.66 47.47
CA ASP A 152 -6.85 66.49 47.30
C ASP A 152 -7.12 67.64 46.33
N ALA A 153 -7.96 67.49 45.30
CA ALA A 153 -8.39 68.56 44.41
C ALA A 153 -9.46 69.44 45.06
N GLU A 154 -10.29 68.93 45.98
CA GLU A 154 -11.17 69.69 46.86
C GLU A 154 -10.36 70.31 47.99
N ALA A 155 -9.30 69.67 48.52
CA ALA A 155 -8.41 70.26 49.50
C ALA A 155 -7.45 71.29 48.85
N ILE A 156 -7.09 71.12 47.58
CA ILE A 156 -6.36 72.07 46.74
C ILE A 156 -7.32 73.16 46.26
N ALA A 157 -8.56 72.88 45.87
CA ALA A 157 -9.58 73.88 45.52
C ALA A 157 -10.12 74.61 46.76
N ASN A 158 -10.11 73.98 47.93
CA ASN A 158 -10.39 74.61 49.23
C ASN A 158 -9.14 75.31 49.78
N LYS A 159 -7.89 74.90 49.48
CA LYS A 159 -6.65 75.68 49.79
C LYS A 159 -6.45 76.85 48.83
N ILE A 160 -6.79 76.67 47.56
CA ILE A 160 -6.83 77.71 46.52
C ILE A 160 -8.02 78.61 46.82
N GLY A 161 -9.18 78.09 47.23
CA GLY A 161 -10.38 78.84 47.60
C GLY A 161 -10.26 79.57 48.93
N THR A 162 -9.66 78.98 49.97
CA THR A 162 -9.33 79.68 51.23
C THR A 162 -8.10 80.58 51.08
N GLY A 163 -7.14 80.25 50.20
CA GLY A 163 -6.01 81.12 49.84
C GLY A 163 -6.43 82.32 49.00
N ILE A 164 -7.38 82.14 48.06
CA ILE A 164 -8.01 83.20 47.28
C ILE A 164 -8.99 83.99 48.16
N SER A 165 -9.76 83.36 49.05
CA SER A 165 -10.60 84.07 50.03
C SER A 165 -9.78 84.86 51.04
N THR A 166 -8.63 84.35 51.51
CA THR A 166 -7.73 85.07 52.43
C THR A 166 -6.93 86.16 51.70
N ALA A 167 -6.56 85.94 50.43
CA ALA A 167 -5.94 86.95 49.58
C ALA A 167 -6.93 88.04 49.13
N ILE A 168 -8.20 87.71 48.88
CA ILE A 168 -9.30 88.63 48.56
C ILE A 168 -9.72 89.40 49.80
N THR A 169 -9.80 88.77 50.99
CA THR A 169 -10.10 89.47 52.26
C THR A 169 -8.93 90.33 52.74
N ALA A 170 -7.67 89.97 52.39
CA ALA A 170 -6.50 90.83 52.58
C ALA A 170 -6.37 91.94 51.51
N LEU A 171 -6.88 91.74 50.29
CA LEU A 171 -7.01 92.77 49.25
C LEU A 171 -8.15 93.77 49.58
N ASP A 172 -9.24 93.29 50.18
CA ASP A 172 -10.39 94.10 50.59
C ASP A 172 -10.04 95.04 51.77
N ALA A 173 -9.04 94.68 52.58
CA ALA A 173 -8.45 95.54 53.61
C ALA A 173 -7.33 96.49 53.09
N SER A 174 -6.86 96.33 51.84
CA SER A 174 -5.75 97.13 51.28
C SER A 174 -6.08 97.90 49.99
N ILE A 175 -7.33 97.84 49.49
CA ILE A 175 -7.84 98.69 48.39
C ILE A 175 -8.87 99.74 48.90
N ALA A 176 -9.09 99.83 50.21
CA ALA A 176 -10.00 100.82 50.83
C ALA A 176 -9.54 102.30 50.75
N VAL A 177 -8.62 102.68 49.85
CA VAL A 177 -8.16 104.07 49.68
C VAL A 177 -8.00 104.55 48.21
N PRO A 178 -7.80 103.73 47.15
CA PRO A 178 -7.68 104.28 45.78
C PRO A 178 -8.97 104.36 44.94
N VAL A 179 -10.09 103.74 45.33
CA VAL A 179 -11.34 103.73 44.51
C VAL A 179 -12.10 105.07 44.55
N THR A 180 -11.86 105.92 45.55
CA THR A 180 -12.37 107.30 45.60
C THR A 180 -11.61 108.30 44.72
N LYS A 181 -10.59 107.85 43.95
CA LYS A 181 -9.92 108.68 42.92
C LYS A 181 -10.24 108.29 41.47
N ALA A 182 -10.85 107.12 41.22
CA ALA A 182 -11.26 106.71 39.88
C ALA A 182 -12.63 107.31 39.45
N LEU A 183 -13.43 107.78 40.42
CA LEU A 183 -14.72 108.42 40.16
C LEU A 183 -14.62 109.86 39.61
N ASP A 184 -13.46 110.52 39.72
CA ASP A 184 -13.22 111.89 39.23
C ASP A 184 -12.73 111.97 37.77
N VAL A 185 -12.32 110.83 37.18
CA VAL A 185 -11.87 110.77 35.77
C VAL A 185 -13.04 110.47 34.82
N ALA A 186 -14.03 109.68 35.27
CA ALA A 186 -15.21 109.33 34.48
C ALA A 186 -16.21 110.49 34.32
N THR A 187 -16.24 111.44 35.26
CA THR A 187 -17.03 112.69 35.15
C THR A 187 -16.42 113.68 34.15
N THR A 188 -15.08 113.73 34.03
CA THR A 188 -14.37 114.60 33.08
C THR A 188 -14.50 114.15 31.61
N LEU A 189 -14.66 112.85 31.36
CA LEU A 189 -14.86 112.27 30.02
C LEU A 189 -16.31 112.36 29.51
N ARG A 190 -17.30 112.47 30.41
CA ARG A 190 -18.72 112.61 30.07
C ARG A 190 -19.05 114.00 29.49
N ASP A 191 -18.32 115.04 29.91
CA ASP A 191 -18.59 116.43 29.51
C ASP A 191 -17.80 116.91 28.28
N THR A 192 -16.84 116.12 27.76
CA THR A 192 -15.94 116.51 26.66
C THR A 192 -16.16 115.76 25.34
N LEU A 193 -16.99 114.72 25.32
CA LEU A 193 -17.23 113.87 24.14
C LEU A 193 -18.23 114.45 23.10
N PRO A 194 -19.24 115.26 23.45
CA PRO A 194 -20.13 115.84 22.44
C PRO A 194 -19.45 116.82 21.48
N SER A 195 -18.41 117.56 21.93
CA SER A 195 -17.74 118.61 21.14
C SER A 195 -16.66 118.10 20.17
N THR A 196 -16.25 116.83 20.27
CA THR A 196 -15.29 116.19 19.35
C THR A 196 -15.97 115.53 18.15
N LEU A 197 -17.25 115.16 18.28
CA LEU A 197 -18.05 114.56 17.20
C LEU A 197 -18.64 115.58 16.21
N GLU A 198 -18.81 116.84 16.62
CA GLU A 198 -19.29 117.93 15.74
C GLU A 198 -18.21 118.44 14.77
N ALA A 199 -16.93 118.10 14.98
CA ALA A 199 -15.79 118.62 14.22
C ALA A 199 -15.38 117.79 12.98
N LEU A 200 -16.02 116.63 12.72
CA LEU A 200 -15.67 115.75 11.59
C LEU A 200 -16.71 115.73 10.45
N GLY A 201 -17.81 116.47 10.59
CA GLY A 201 -18.87 116.60 9.59
C GLY A 201 -18.47 117.06 8.16
N PRO A 202 -17.42 117.87 7.91
CA PRO A 202 -17.22 118.45 6.58
C PRO A 202 -16.27 117.72 5.59
N SER A 203 -15.54 116.66 5.97
CA SER A 203 -14.32 116.28 5.20
C SER A 203 -14.40 115.09 4.24
N LEU A 204 -15.54 114.46 3.99
CA LEU A 204 -15.64 113.41 2.95
C LEU A 204 -16.97 113.45 2.17
N GLY A 205 -17.18 114.55 1.43
CA GLY A 205 -18.27 114.72 0.47
C GLY A 205 -17.90 114.38 -0.99
N THR A 206 -18.85 113.72 -1.66
CA THR A 206 -19.17 113.79 -3.10
C THR A 206 -18.17 113.29 -4.15
N GLY A 207 -17.61 112.09 -3.96
CA GLY A 207 -16.90 111.36 -5.03
C GLY A 207 -16.83 109.83 -4.89
N LEU A 208 -17.31 109.26 -3.78
CA LEU A 208 -17.28 107.82 -3.49
C LEU A 208 -18.67 107.23 -3.20
N GLY A 209 -19.71 108.07 -3.12
CA GLY A 209 -21.09 107.67 -2.83
C GLY A 209 -21.75 106.85 -3.94
N ASP A 210 -21.33 107.03 -5.18
CA ASP A 210 -21.86 106.26 -6.33
C ASP A 210 -21.18 104.88 -6.49
N ALA A 211 -20.12 104.60 -5.73
CA ALA A 211 -19.41 103.32 -5.76
C ALA A 211 -19.75 102.39 -4.56
N LEU A 212 -20.50 102.86 -3.56
CA LEU A 212 -20.79 102.10 -2.33
C LEU A 212 -22.30 101.89 -2.04
N GLY A 213 -23.18 102.46 -2.87
CA GLY A 213 -24.64 102.35 -2.73
C GLY A 213 -25.21 100.92 -2.85
N GLY A 214 -24.45 99.97 -3.40
CA GLY A 214 -24.85 98.56 -3.46
C GLY A 214 -24.57 97.74 -2.20
N PHE A 215 -23.81 98.27 -1.23
CA PHE A 215 -23.26 97.47 -0.11
C PHE A 215 -24.01 97.65 1.22
N PHE A 216 -24.74 98.76 1.42
CA PHE A 216 -25.30 99.13 2.74
C PHE A 216 -26.84 99.18 2.84
N GLY A 217 -27.57 98.70 1.83
CA GLY A 217 -29.04 98.59 1.85
C GLY A 217 -29.67 97.84 3.05
N PRO A 218 -29.05 96.80 3.64
CA PRO A 218 -29.69 96.04 4.73
C PRO A 218 -29.65 96.65 6.14
N LEU A 219 -28.89 97.72 6.39
CA LEU A 219 -28.64 98.23 7.76
C LEU A 219 -29.69 99.23 8.30
N GLN A 220 -30.63 99.70 7.48
CA GLN A 220 -31.74 100.56 7.95
C GLN A 220 -32.83 99.79 8.72
N GLY A 221 -32.91 98.46 8.58
CA GLY A 221 -33.84 97.63 9.35
C GLY A 221 -33.48 97.51 10.83
N LEU A 222 -32.19 97.54 11.15
CA LEU A 222 -31.64 97.38 12.51
C LEU A 222 -31.89 98.59 13.41
N MET A 223 -31.98 99.80 12.84
CA MET A 223 -32.20 101.05 13.59
C MET A 223 -33.67 101.28 14.02
N LYS A 224 -34.63 100.49 13.50
CA LYS A 224 -36.03 100.51 13.96
C LYS A 224 -36.28 99.65 15.20
N LEU A 225 -35.35 98.78 15.58
CA LEU A 225 -35.48 97.92 16.76
C LEU A 225 -35.22 98.67 18.09
N PHE A 226 -34.71 99.89 18.04
CA PHE A 226 -34.24 100.65 19.20
C PHE A 226 -35.09 101.89 19.54
N SER A 227 -36.33 102.00 19.03
CA SER A 227 -37.26 103.04 19.50
C SER A 227 -37.87 102.69 20.86
N VAL A 228 -37.88 103.66 21.78
CA VAL A 228 -38.22 103.52 23.21
C VAL A 228 -39.61 102.91 23.49
N GLY A 229 -40.58 103.02 22.58
CA GLY A 229 -41.96 102.57 22.82
C GLY A 229 -42.22 101.05 22.75
N ALA A 230 -41.32 100.23 22.21
CA ALA A 230 -41.51 98.76 22.16
C ALA A 230 -41.08 98.05 23.46
N TRP A 231 -40.41 98.77 24.35
CA TRP A 231 -39.85 98.20 25.58
C TRP A 231 -40.86 98.23 26.75
N ASP A 232 -41.78 99.19 26.79
CA ASP A 232 -42.76 99.30 27.88
C ASP A 232 -43.78 98.14 27.89
N GLU A 233 -44.26 97.69 26.72
CA GLU A 233 -45.14 96.50 26.60
C GLU A 233 -44.42 95.17 26.90
N ALA A 234 -43.10 95.12 26.73
CA ALA A 234 -42.28 93.95 27.02
C ALA A 234 -42.00 93.81 28.52
N PHE A 235 -41.91 94.92 29.26
CA PHE A 235 -41.67 94.89 30.71
C PHE A 235 -42.90 94.47 31.53
N GLU A 236 -44.12 94.88 31.13
CA GLU A 236 -45.37 94.45 31.81
C GLU A 236 -45.62 92.93 31.72
N GLN A 237 -45.06 92.24 30.71
CA GLN A 237 -45.23 90.79 30.53
C GLN A 237 -44.17 89.96 31.27
N VAL A 238 -43.04 90.56 31.64
CA VAL A 238 -41.88 89.88 32.23
C VAL A 238 -41.90 89.93 33.77
N GLU A 239 -42.51 90.95 34.35
CA GLU A 239 -42.68 91.12 35.81
C GLU A 239 -43.24 89.88 36.55
N PRO A 240 -44.32 89.21 36.10
CA PRO A 240 -44.81 88.00 36.78
C PRO A 240 -43.87 86.79 36.67
N ILE A 241 -42.97 86.76 35.68
CA ILE A 241 -41.97 85.68 35.48
C ILE A 241 -40.77 85.91 36.41
N MET A 242 -40.35 87.17 36.59
CA MET A 242 -39.26 87.53 37.51
C MET A 242 -39.65 87.25 38.97
N GLN A 243 -40.90 87.53 39.35
CA GLN A 243 -41.42 87.17 40.66
C GLN A 243 -41.51 85.64 40.90
N GLN A 244 -41.71 84.83 39.85
CA GLN A 244 -41.64 83.37 39.98
C GLN A 244 -40.20 82.87 40.18
N LEU A 245 -39.22 83.48 39.52
CA LEU A 245 -37.80 83.17 39.65
C LEU A 245 -37.20 83.65 40.99
N GLU A 246 -37.68 84.76 41.55
CA GLU A 246 -37.30 85.24 42.89
C GLU A 246 -37.78 84.31 44.03
N ASN A 247 -38.84 83.54 43.79
CA ASN A 247 -39.41 82.60 44.74
C ASN A 247 -38.92 81.16 44.54
N ASP A 248 -38.01 80.92 43.59
CA ASP A 248 -37.38 79.61 43.38
C ASP A 248 -36.38 79.27 44.51
N PRO A 249 -36.41 78.06 45.10
CA PRO A 249 -35.58 77.70 46.25
C PRO A 249 -34.06 77.72 45.99
N PHE A 250 -33.63 77.64 44.73
CA PHE A 250 -32.23 77.55 44.35
C PHE A 250 -31.73 78.85 43.70
N LEU A 251 -32.55 79.52 42.90
CA LEU A 251 -32.19 80.75 42.19
C LEU A 251 -32.65 82.04 42.91
N GLY A 252 -33.63 81.95 43.82
CA GLY A 252 -34.26 83.10 44.48
C GLY A 252 -33.32 84.09 45.18
N PRO A 253 -32.31 83.66 45.95
CA PRO A 253 -31.37 84.57 46.63
C PRO A 253 -30.50 85.39 45.68
N THR A 254 -30.18 84.86 44.49
CA THR A 254 -29.32 85.51 43.49
C THR A 254 -30.13 86.43 42.57
N VAL A 255 -31.41 86.14 42.33
CA VAL A 255 -32.28 87.00 41.53
C VAL A 255 -32.74 88.22 42.34
N LYS A 256 -33.04 88.06 43.64
CA LYS A 256 -33.43 89.16 44.55
C LYS A 256 -32.40 90.27 44.71
N THR A 257 -31.12 90.00 44.44
CA THR A 257 -30.04 91.00 44.53
C THR A 257 -29.92 91.86 43.27
N LEU A 258 -30.54 91.44 42.16
CA LEU A 258 -30.49 92.12 40.86
C LEU A 258 -31.83 92.77 40.49
N THR A 259 -32.95 92.20 40.95
CA THR A 259 -34.30 92.76 40.79
C THR A 259 -35.07 92.64 42.10
N PRO A 260 -34.98 93.62 43.02
CA PRO A 260 -35.79 93.60 44.23
C PRO A 260 -37.25 93.92 43.89
N ASP A 261 -38.18 93.08 44.34
CA ASP A 261 -39.63 93.25 44.18
C ASP A 261 -40.09 93.28 42.70
N GLY A 262 -39.46 92.50 41.82
CA GLY A 262 -39.81 92.44 40.40
C GLY A 262 -39.43 93.67 39.58
N GLN A 263 -38.82 94.70 40.18
CA GLN A 263 -38.38 95.91 39.49
C GLN A 263 -36.91 95.86 39.09
N ILE A 264 -36.64 96.19 37.82
CA ILE A 264 -35.30 96.22 37.25
C ILE A 264 -34.64 97.57 37.59
N SER A 265 -33.68 97.59 38.52
CA SER A 265 -32.87 98.80 38.77
C SER A 265 -31.65 98.80 37.83
N LEU A 266 -31.62 99.70 36.84
CA LEU A 266 -30.53 99.72 35.86
C LEU A 266 -30.03 101.13 35.56
N GLY A 267 -28.75 101.36 35.88
CA GLY A 267 -27.87 102.25 35.11
C GLY A 267 -27.23 101.48 33.94
N LEU A 268 -26.76 102.21 32.92
CA LEU A 268 -26.28 101.74 31.60
C LEU A 268 -25.29 100.54 31.60
N ILE A 269 -24.60 100.26 32.70
CA ILE A 269 -23.68 99.11 32.79
C ILE A 269 -24.44 97.80 33.01
N GLY A 270 -25.57 97.80 33.73
CA GLY A 270 -26.32 96.57 33.97
C GLY A 270 -27.08 96.07 32.73
N ILE A 271 -27.36 96.94 31.75
CA ILE A 271 -27.92 96.54 30.44
C ILE A 271 -26.90 95.72 29.65
N GLY A 272 -25.61 96.09 29.72
CA GLY A 272 -24.52 95.33 29.07
C GLY A 272 -24.27 93.98 29.74
N VAL A 273 -24.34 93.92 31.08
CA VAL A 273 -24.17 92.67 31.83
C VAL A 273 -25.36 91.72 31.63
N LEU A 274 -26.60 92.23 31.64
CA LEU A 274 -27.79 91.44 31.28
C LEU A 274 -27.73 90.97 29.82
N ALA A 275 -27.31 91.81 28.87
CA ALA A 275 -27.12 91.39 27.50
C ALA A 275 -26.04 90.30 27.37
N MET A 276 -24.94 90.35 28.13
CA MET A 276 -23.90 89.32 28.12
C MET A 276 -24.31 88.03 28.84
N ILE A 277 -25.08 88.11 29.92
CA ILE A 277 -25.65 86.93 30.61
C ILE A 277 -26.72 86.29 29.73
N VAL A 278 -27.60 87.08 29.10
CA VAL A 278 -28.60 86.59 28.14
C VAL A 278 -27.91 86.03 26.90
N THR A 279 -26.85 86.65 26.37
CA THR A 279 -26.13 86.12 25.19
C THR A 279 -25.32 84.86 25.53
N SER A 280 -24.76 84.74 26.72
CA SER A 280 -24.03 83.53 27.16
C SER A 280 -24.97 82.39 27.57
N VAL A 281 -26.13 82.69 28.16
CA VAL A 281 -27.23 81.74 28.38
C VAL A 281 -27.88 81.35 27.05
N VAL A 282 -28.01 82.25 26.07
CA VAL A 282 -28.54 81.95 24.73
C VAL A 282 -27.51 81.20 23.88
N GLN A 283 -26.19 81.44 23.98
CA GLN A 283 -25.17 80.61 23.31
C GLN A 283 -25.02 79.24 24.00
N GLY A 284 -25.05 79.20 25.34
CA GLY A 284 -25.12 77.97 26.11
C GLY A 284 -26.41 77.20 25.85
N ALA A 285 -27.54 77.89 25.66
CA ALA A 285 -28.82 77.32 25.26
C ALA A 285 -28.85 76.94 23.78
N ILE A 286 -28.24 77.66 22.85
CA ILE A 286 -28.18 77.25 21.43
C ILE A 286 -27.25 76.03 21.29
N GLY A 287 -26.17 75.94 22.05
CA GLY A 287 -25.33 74.74 22.14
C GLY A 287 -26.06 73.55 22.79
N SER A 288 -26.82 73.76 23.86
CA SER A 288 -27.51 72.67 24.59
C SER A 288 -28.93 72.32 24.10
N THR A 289 -29.65 73.25 23.47
CA THR A 289 -30.97 73.03 22.84
C THR A 289 -30.88 72.67 21.37
N SER A 290 -29.72 72.83 20.70
CA SER A 290 -29.46 72.18 19.41
C SER A 290 -28.74 70.84 19.56
N ALA A 291 -28.03 70.56 20.67
CA ALA A 291 -27.46 69.22 20.92
C ALA A 291 -28.54 68.12 20.91
N GLY A 292 -29.72 68.35 21.51
CA GLY A 292 -30.83 67.39 21.49
C GLY A 292 -31.40 67.13 20.08
N PRO A 293 -31.87 68.15 19.34
CA PRO A 293 -32.40 68.01 17.98
C PRO A 293 -31.36 67.70 16.92
N SER A 294 -30.11 68.16 17.03
CA SER A 294 -29.03 67.81 16.07
C SER A 294 -28.45 66.43 16.35
N ALA A 295 -28.31 66.01 17.61
CA ALA A 295 -28.01 64.61 17.93
C ALA A 295 -29.18 63.72 17.55
N LYS A 296 -30.44 64.14 17.75
CA LYS A 296 -31.63 63.42 17.29
C LYS A 296 -31.78 63.44 15.76
N ALA A 297 -31.38 64.49 15.06
CA ALA A 297 -31.35 64.55 13.59
C ALA A 297 -30.20 63.72 13.01
N THR A 298 -29.04 63.70 13.68
CA THR A 298 -27.91 62.82 13.35
C THR A 298 -28.27 61.37 13.66
N GLN A 299 -28.98 61.10 14.75
CA GLN A 299 -29.46 59.77 15.14
C GLN A 299 -30.62 59.31 14.26
N LEU A 300 -31.55 60.20 13.86
CA LEU A 300 -32.60 59.92 12.89
C LEU A 300 -32.03 59.75 11.47
N SER A 301 -31.01 60.53 11.11
CA SER A 301 -30.22 60.38 9.88
C SER A 301 -29.48 59.05 9.87
N MET A 302 -28.75 58.70 10.92
CA MET A 302 -28.09 57.40 11.07
C MET A 302 -29.11 56.24 11.12
N LYS A 303 -30.30 56.45 11.69
CA LYS A 303 -31.40 55.46 11.72
C LYS A 303 -32.10 55.31 10.37
N ALA A 304 -32.21 56.39 9.58
CA ALA A 304 -32.88 56.41 8.29
C ALA A 304 -31.96 56.00 7.13
N LEU A 305 -30.71 56.46 7.14
CA LEU A 305 -29.70 56.18 6.10
C LEU A 305 -28.87 54.93 6.39
N ARG A 306 -28.83 54.47 7.66
CA ARG A 306 -28.00 53.33 8.11
C ARG A 306 -26.60 53.33 7.48
N PRO A 307 -25.81 54.41 7.63
CA PRO A 307 -24.59 54.64 6.85
C PRO A 307 -23.39 53.76 7.29
N ALA A 308 -23.63 52.68 8.04
CA ALA A 308 -22.57 51.78 8.47
C ALA A 308 -22.07 51.01 7.25
N LEU A 309 -20.97 51.50 6.67
CA LEU A 309 -20.24 50.80 5.63
C LEU A 309 -19.58 49.57 6.23
N MET A 310 -19.55 48.49 5.45
CA MET A 310 -18.87 47.28 5.87
C MET A 310 -17.36 47.53 6.01
N GLN A 311 -16.77 46.95 7.05
CA GLN A 311 -15.33 46.96 7.27
C GLN A 311 -14.63 46.11 6.21
N PRO A 312 -13.33 46.34 5.92
CA PRO A 312 -12.59 45.54 4.94
C PRO A 312 -12.65 44.03 5.16
N ALA A 313 -12.66 43.58 6.42
CA ALA A 313 -12.78 42.16 6.76
C ALA A 313 -14.14 41.56 6.40
N GLU A 314 -15.22 42.35 6.53
CA GLU A 314 -16.58 41.96 6.18
C GLU A 314 -16.73 41.87 4.65
N TRP A 315 -16.19 42.85 3.92
CA TRP A 315 -16.15 42.82 2.46
C TRP A 315 -15.38 41.62 1.92
N ARG A 316 -14.28 41.23 2.56
CA ARG A 316 -13.54 40.01 2.22
C ARG A 316 -14.43 38.76 2.30
N GLU A 317 -15.21 38.63 3.38
CA GLU A 317 -16.10 37.48 3.58
C GLU A 317 -17.28 37.49 2.60
N VAL A 318 -17.87 38.66 2.37
CA VAL A 318 -18.96 38.83 1.40
C VAL A 318 -18.50 38.43 0.00
N LEU A 319 -17.38 38.98 -0.47
CA LEU A 319 -16.86 38.65 -1.81
C LEU A 319 -16.54 37.14 -1.94
N ASN A 320 -15.94 36.53 -0.92
CA ASN A 320 -15.62 35.10 -0.92
C ASN A 320 -16.85 34.19 -0.95
N ARG A 321 -17.92 34.55 -0.25
CA ARG A 321 -19.13 33.70 -0.15
C ARG A 321 -20.16 33.94 -1.24
N THR A 322 -20.21 35.16 -1.77
CA THR A 322 -21.28 35.58 -2.70
C THR A 322 -20.83 35.65 -4.15
N GLY A 323 -19.52 35.72 -4.42
CA GLY A 323 -18.99 35.87 -5.77
C GLY A 323 -19.31 37.24 -6.41
N LEU A 324 -19.65 38.24 -5.60
CA LEU A 324 -19.90 39.59 -6.10
C LEU A 324 -18.67 40.18 -6.81
N PRO A 325 -18.85 40.97 -7.89
CA PRO A 325 -17.74 41.66 -8.55
C PRO A 325 -17.06 42.65 -7.60
N ASP A 326 -15.74 42.75 -7.70
CA ASP A 326 -14.91 43.64 -6.86
C ASP A 326 -15.37 45.11 -6.90
N GLY A 327 -16.02 45.55 -7.98
CA GLY A 327 -16.49 46.93 -8.14
C GLY A 327 -17.38 47.42 -7.01
N VAL A 328 -18.25 46.56 -6.47
CA VAL A 328 -19.16 46.91 -5.37
C VAL A 328 -18.38 47.18 -4.08
N ALA A 329 -17.40 46.32 -3.77
CA ALA A 329 -16.53 46.50 -2.62
C ALA A 329 -15.59 47.70 -2.79
N ARG A 330 -15.12 47.98 -4.02
CA ARG A 330 -14.30 49.17 -4.30
C ARG A 330 -15.04 50.46 -4.00
N GLU A 331 -16.29 50.58 -4.44
CA GLU A 331 -17.12 51.77 -4.20
C GLU A 331 -17.36 52.01 -2.71
N GLU A 332 -17.74 50.97 -1.95
CA GLU A 332 -17.98 51.10 -0.51
C GLU A 332 -16.70 51.34 0.30
N LEU A 333 -15.58 50.70 -0.05
CA LEU A 333 -14.28 50.98 0.59
C LEU A 333 -13.78 52.39 0.26
N ALA A 334 -14.06 52.91 -0.94
CA ALA A 334 -13.77 54.30 -1.29
C ALA A 334 -14.64 55.27 -0.47
N MET A 335 -15.94 54.96 -0.28
CA MET A 335 -16.82 55.72 0.62
C MET A 335 -16.37 55.65 2.08
N ALA A 336 -15.72 54.56 2.50
CA ALA A 336 -15.11 54.39 3.81
C ALA A 336 -13.77 55.13 3.97
N GLY A 337 -13.30 55.83 2.92
CA GLY A 337 -12.12 56.68 2.96
C GLY A 337 -10.80 55.97 2.64
N PHE A 338 -10.82 54.73 2.13
CA PHE A 338 -9.60 54.05 1.69
C PHE A 338 -9.12 54.60 0.33
N PRO A 339 -7.82 54.90 0.16
CA PRO A 339 -7.28 55.28 -1.13
C PRO A 339 -7.19 54.07 -2.07
N GLU A 340 -7.34 54.29 -3.38
CA GLU A 340 -7.38 53.22 -4.41
C GLU A 340 -6.26 52.17 -4.32
N PRO A 341 -4.99 52.55 -4.03
CA PRO A 341 -3.93 51.55 -3.81
C PRO A 341 -4.24 50.61 -2.64
N SER A 342 -4.73 51.14 -1.51
CA SER A 342 -5.09 50.36 -0.33
C SER A 342 -6.29 49.46 -0.60
N ILE A 343 -7.29 49.93 -1.34
CA ILE A 343 -8.43 49.11 -1.77
C ILE A 343 -7.95 47.91 -2.58
N SER A 344 -7.04 48.14 -3.54
CA SER A 344 -6.48 47.05 -4.36
C SER A 344 -5.70 46.03 -3.52
N HIS A 345 -4.92 46.47 -2.53
CA HIS A 345 -4.25 45.56 -1.59
C HIS A 345 -5.24 44.76 -0.73
N LEU A 346 -6.27 45.40 -0.18
CA LEU A 346 -7.31 44.76 0.63
C LEU A 346 -8.08 43.69 -0.16
N LEU A 347 -8.38 43.97 -1.43
CA LEU A 347 -9.02 42.99 -2.32
C LEU A 347 -8.09 41.84 -2.68
N ASN A 348 -6.79 42.10 -2.86
CA ASN A 348 -5.81 41.03 -3.12
C ASN A 348 -5.61 40.10 -1.92
N LEU A 349 -5.71 40.61 -0.68
CA LEU A 349 -5.67 39.82 0.57
C LEU A 349 -6.83 38.81 0.70
N ARG A 350 -7.84 38.89 -0.17
CA ARG A 350 -8.92 37.90 -0.25
C ARG A 350 -8.42 36.53 -0.70
N SER A 351 -7.40 36.50 -1.56
CA SER A 351 -6.92 35.27 -2.19
C SER A 351 -6.16 34.43 -1.17
N THR A 352 -6.67 33.24 -0.87
CA THR A 352 -5.91 32.26 -0.08
C THR A 352 -4.73 31.77 -0.90
N LEU A 353 -3.52 31.95 -0.37
CA LEU A 353 -2.33 31.35 -0.96
C LEU A 353 -2.32 29.85 -0.66
N LEU A 354 -1.83 29.05 -1.61
CA LEU A 354 -1.54 27.64 -1.35
C LEU A 354 -0.50 27.54 -0.24
N GLY A 355 -0.64 26.56 0.65
CA GLY A 355 0.35 26.30 1.68
C GLY A 355 1.63 25.70 1.11
N VAL A 356 2.66 25.64 1.96
CA VAL A 356 3.97 25.10 1.57
C VAL A 356 3.85 23.66 1.04
N GLY A 357 3.04 22.82 1.69
CA GLY A 357 2.84 21.43 1.28
C GLY A 357 2.23 21.28 -0.11
N GLU A 358 1.20 22.07 -0.44
CA GLU A 358 0.60 22.07 -1.78
C GLU A 358 1.57 22.60 -2.83
N LEU A 359 2.31 23.68 -2.52
CA LEU A 359 3.30 24.25 -3.43
C LEU A 359 4.42 23.27 -3.76
N LEU A 360 5.02 22.63 -2.75
CA LEU A 360 6.04 21.61 -2.94
C LEU A 360 5.48 20.40 -3.72
N SER A 361 4.23 20.02 -3.49
CA SER A 361 3.59 18.92 -4.21
C SER A 361 3.36 19.24 -5.69
N LEU A 362 2.92 20.47 -6.02
CA LEU A 362 2.79 20.92 -7.40
C LEU A 362 4.14 20.94 -8.12
N TRP A 363 5.18 21.41 -7.43
CA TRP A 363 6.55 21.42 -7.97
C TRP A 363 7.07 20.01 -8.25
N ARG A 364 6.96 19.08 -7.28
CA ARG A 364 7.38 17.68 -7.47
C ARG A 364 6.61 16.96 -8.58
N ARG A 365 5.36 17.38 -8.86
CA ARG A 365 4.54 16.85 -9.96
C ARG A 365 4.87 17.49 -11.32
N GLY A 366 5.70 18.53 -11.35
CA GLY A 366 6.04 19.26 -12.57
C GLY A 366 4.98 20.25 -13.04
N GLU A 367 3.96 20.55 -12.23
CA GLU A 367 2.87 21.49 -12.57
C GLU A 367 3.32 22.95 -12.47
N ILE A 368 4.36 23.21 -11.69
CA ILE A 368 5.02 24.51 -11.60
C ILE A 368 6.54 24.34 -11.69
N VAL A 369 7.20 25.28 -12.34
CA VAL A 369 8.67 25.35 -12.38
C VAL A 369 9.22 25.93 -11.08
N GLU A 370 10.50 25.67 -10.80
CA GLU A 370 11.17 26.09 -9.56
C GLU A 370 11.09 27.60 -9.31
N SER A 371 11.27 28.44 -10.34
CA SER A 371 11.15 29.89 -10.20
C SER A 371 9.74 30.35 -9.78
N VAL A 372 8.71 29.60 -10.14
CA VAL A 372 7.32 29.87 -9.72
C VAL A 372 7.09 29.37 -8.29
N LEU A 373 7.69 28.25 -7.90
CA LEU A 373 7.68 27.77 -6.52
C LEU A 373 8.31 28.82 -5.59
N GLU A 374 9.51 29.30 -5.93
CA GLU A 374 10.25 30.28 -5.12
C GLU A 374 9.44 31.57 -4.92
N LEU A 375 8.90 32.16 -5.99
CA LEU A 375 8.06 33.35 -5.91
C LEU A 375 6.81 33.14 -5.02
N ARG A 376 6.20 31.96 -5.05
CA ARG A 376 5.04 31.64 -4.21
C ARG A 376 5.42 31.38 -2.75
N LEU A 377 6.60 30.79 -2.49
CA LEU A 377 7.16 30.66 -1.14
C LEU A 377 7.53 32.03 -0.55
N GLU A 378 8.02 32.96 -1.36
CA GLU A 378 8.27 34.35 -0.94
C GLU A 378 6.97 35.05 -0.52
N ALA A 379 5.89 34.83 -1.27
CA ALA A 379 4.56 35.36 -0.92
C ALA A 379 4.04 34.81 0.42
N LEU A 380 4.53 33.64 0.86
CA LEU A 380 4.28 33.07 2.20
C LEU A 380 5.29 33.53 3.26
N GLY A 381 6.31 34.31 2.88
CA GLY A 381 7.35 34.82 3.79
C GLY A 381 8.61 33.95 3.90
N TYR A 382 8.79 32.95 3.05
CA TYR A 382 10.00 32.12 3.02
C TYR A 382 10.98 32.63 1.95
N TYR A 383 12.22 32.95 2.36
CA TYR A 383 13.24 33.54 1.50
C TYR A 383 14.58 32.80 1.62
N GLY A 384 15.37 32.82 0.53
CA GLY A 384 16.75 32.36 0.51
C GLY A 384 16.89 30.90 0.96
N GLN A 385 17.81 30.64 1.89
CA GLN A 385 18.09 29.28 2.39
C GLN A 385 16.85 28.53 2.91
N ASN A 386 15.83 29.23 3.41
CA ASN A 386 14.61 28.55 3.87
C ASN A 386 13.85 27.91 2.71
N GLN A 387 13.90 28.49 1.50
CA GLN A 387 13.31 27.87 0.31
C GLN A 387 14.08 26.60 -0.06
N ASP A 388 15.41 26.65 0.01
CA ASP A 388 16.26 25.48 -0.25
C ASP A 388 16.01 24.36 0.78
N HIS A 389 15.90 24.69 2.06
CA HIS A 389 15.55 23.71 3.09
C HIS A 389 14.17 23.07 2.85
N LEU A 390 13.17 23.85 2.45
CA LEU A 390 11.85 23.32 2.10
C LEU A 390 11.90 22.42 0.86
N LYS A 391 12.70 22.75 -0.15
CA LYS A 391 12.95 21.90 -1.33
C LYS A 391 13.63 20.59 -0.92
N THR A 392 14.60 20.61 -0.01
CA THR A 392 15.22 19.38 0.53
C THR A 392 14.20 18.52 1.28
N LEU A 393 13.40 19.11 2.17
CA LEU A 393 12.34 18.41 2.91
C LEU A 393 11.21 17.88 2.02
N ALA A 394 11.11 18.36 0.78
CA ALA A 394 10.09 17.95 -0.16
C ALA A 394 10.23 16.47 -0.56
N PHE A 395 11.43 15.91 -0.52
CA PHE A 395 11.70 14.52 -0.88
C PHE A 395 11.83 13.67 0.38
N ALA A 396 10.88 12.76 0.56
CA ALA A 396 10.87 11.87 1.71
C ALA A 396 12.01 10.85 1.63
N ILE A 397 12.64 10.59 2.78
CA ILE A 397 13.56 9.47 2.96
C ILE A 397 12.73 8.22 3.24
N PRO A 398 13.06 7.06 2.64
CA PRO A 398 12.38 5.81 2.91
C PRO A 398 12.35 5.46 4.40
N GLY A 399 11.31 4.75 4.84
CA GLY A 399 11.20 4.31 6.23
C GLY A 399 12.24 3.25 6.60
N PRO A 400 12.44 2.97 7.91
CA PRO A 400 13.47 2.03 8.36
C PRO A 400 13.31 0.62 7.77
N GLN A 401 12.08 0.17 7.53
CA GLN A 401 11.81 -1.14 6.93
C GLN A 401 12.27 -1.22 5.48
N ASP A 402 12.05 -0.16 4.69
CA ASP A 402 12.52 -0.10 3.31
C ASP A 402 14.04 0.01 3.26
N LEU A 403 14.63 0.83 4.14
CA LEU A 403 16.08 0.96 4.23
C LEU A 403 16.75 -0.37 4.62
N ILE A 404 16.17 -1.13 5.57
CA ILE A 404 16.64 -2.49 5.89
C ILE A 404 16.51 -3.40 4.68
N LEU A 405 15.39 -3.35 3.96
CA LEU A 405 15.19 -4.15 2.75
C LEU A 405 16.25 -3.84 1.69
N PHE A 406 16.59 -2.56 1.49
CA PHE A 406 17.62 -2.14 0.55
C PHE A 406 19.00 -2.63 0.97
N SER A 407 19.34 -2.55 2.25
CA SER A 407 20.60 -3.07 2.79
C SER A 407 20.71 -4.59 2.67
N VAL A 408 19.65 -5.34 3.01
CA VAL A 408 19.62 -6.80 2.93
C VAL A 408 19.62 -7.31 1.48
N ARG A 409 19.02 -6.57 0.55
CA ARG A 409 19.07 -6.86 -0.88
C ARG A 409 20.31 -6.32 -1.57
N GLU A 410 21.26 -5.78 -0.80
CA GLU A 410 22.54 -5.28 -1.29
C GLU A 410 22.39 -4.13 -2.31
N VAL A 411 21.29 -3.37 -2.25
CA VAL A 411 20.98 -2.26 -3.18
C VAL A 411 22.03 -1.14 -3.09
N PHE A 412 22.61 -0.95 -1.91
CA PHE A 412 23.69 0.01 -1.68
C PHE A 412 25.06 -0.52 -2.12
N ASP A 413 25.20 -1.83 -2.34
CA ASP A 413 26.37 -2.44 -2.97
C ASP A 413 26.15 -2.47 -4.49
N ILE A 414 26.65 -1.42 -5.15
CA ILE A 414 26.44 -1.20 -6.58
C ILE A 414 27.03 -2.34 -7.42
N GLU A 415 28.24 -2.81 -7.09
CA GLU A 415 28.91 -3.85 -7.89
C GLU A 415 28.14 -5.18 -7.80
N THR A 416 27.75 -5.57 -6.57
CA THR A 416 26.99 -6.80 -6.35
C THR A 416 25.60 -6.70 -6.99
N SER A 417 24.89 -5.58 -6.80
CA SER A 417 23.57 -5.37 -7.42
C SER A 417 23.62 -5.35 -8.94
N GLU A 418 24.65 -4.76 -9.56
CA GLU A 418 24.86 -4.79 -11.02
C GLU A 418 25.15 -6.21 -11.52
N ARG A 419 25.98 -6.96 -10.80
CA ARG A 419 26.29 -8.36 -11.14
C ARG A 419 25.04 -9.24 -11.19
N PHE A 420 24.07 -8.98 -10.31
CA PHE A 420 22.79 -9.72 -10.27
C PHE A 420 21.68 -9.09 -11.11
N GLY A 421 21.96 -8.03 -11.87
CA GLY A 421 20.98 -7.39 -12.76
C GLY A 421 19.87 -6.64 -12.02
N GLN A 422 20.06 -6.26 -10.76
CA GLN A 422 19.00 -5.61 -9.95
C GLN A 422 18.58 -4.23 -10.49
N PHE A 423 19.42 -3.60 -11.32
CA PHE A 423 19.15 -2.31 -11.95
C PHE A 423 18.71 -2.41 -13.43
N GLU A 424 18.33 -3.59 -13.90
CA GLU A 424 17.84 -3.76 -15.26
C GLU A 424 16.62 -2.85 -15.53
N GLY A 425 16.63 -2.14 -16.66
CA GLY A 425 15.58 -1.19 -17.04
C GLY A 425 15.71 0.21 -16.44
N VAL A 426 16.69 0.47 -15.56
CA VAL A 426 16.96 1.81 -15.03
C VAL A 426 17.74 2.64 -16.08
N PRO A 427 17.29 3.86 -16.43
CA PRO A 427 18.02 4.71 -17.38
C PRO A 427 19.44 5.05 -16.89
N PRO A 428 20.46 5.06 -17.77
CA PRO A 428 21.87 5.27 -17.37
C PRO A 428 22.11 6.58 -16.59
N GLU A 429 21.41 7.65 -16.94
CA GLU A 429 21.49 8.94 -16.26
C GLU A 429 20.95 8.90 -14.82
N VAL A 430 19.90 8.13 -14.57
CA VAL A 430 19.32 7.94 -13.23
C VAL A 430 20.28 7.08 -12.41
N MET A 431 20.82 6.02 -13.03
CA MET A 431 21.77 5.14 -12.38
C MET A 431 23.07 5.86 -11.99
N SER A 432 23.59 6.73 -12.86
CA SER A 432 24.78 7.52 -12.56
C SER A 432 24.56 8.47 -11.36
N ARG A 433 23.37 9.06 -11.24
CA ARG A 433 23.02 9.88 -10.06
C ARG A 433 22.94 9.02 -8.81
N PHE A 434 22.23 7.90 -8.87
CA PHE A 434 22.10 6.98 -7.73
C PHE A 434 23.46 6.50 -7.23
N ARG A 435 24.33 6.04 -8.14
CA ARG A 435 25.70 5.59 -7.83
C ARG A 435 26.48 6.66 -7.07
N SER A 436 26.42 7.92 -7.51
CA SER A 436 27.13 9.02 -6.86
C SER A 436 26.66 9.31 -5.43
N THR A 437 25.41 8.95 -5.11
CA THR A 437 24.82 9.17 -3.79
C THR A 437 25.16 8.05 -2.80
N VAL A 438 25.34 6.82 -3.28
CA VAL A 438 25.50 5.65 -2.39
C VAL A 438 26.92 5.07 -2.37
N SER A 439 27.79 5.47 -3.29
CA SER A 439 29.17 4.94 -3.37
C SER A 439 30.05 5.26 -2.15
N GLU A 440 29.64 6.19 -1.30
CA GLU A 440 30.39 6.60 -0.11
C GLU A 440 30.34 5.58 1.04
N PHE A 441 29.35 4.68 1.04
CA PHE A 441 29.13 3.75 2.16
C PHE A 441 30.00 2.50 2.11
N GLY A 442 30.66 2.22 0.98
CA GLY A 442 31.47 1.01 0.77
C GLY A 442 30.66 -0.20 0.31
N GLU A 443 31.34 -1.35 0.19
CA GLU A 443 30.79 -2.59 -0.40
C GLU A 443 30.29 -3.59 0.66
N GLY A 444 29.45 -4.53 0.21
CA GLY A 444 28.93 -5.63 1.02
C GLY A 444 28.02 -5.21 2.17
N GLN A 445 27.77 -6.17 3.07
CA GLN A 445 26.83 -6.00 4.18
C GLN A 445 27.20 -4.83 5.10
N GLN A 446 28.50 -4.58 5.33
CA GLN A 446 28.94 -3.48 6.18
C GLN A 446 28.57 -2.11 5.60
N GLY A 447 28.78 -1.91 4.29
CA GLY A 447 28.38 -0.68 3.61
C GLY A 447 26.86 -0.51 3.58
N GLY A 448 26.12 -1.60 3.33
CA GLY A 448 24.66 -1.59 3.40
C GLY A 448 24.12 -1.21 4.78
N VAL A 449 24.73 -1.70 5.87
CA VAL A 449 24.34 -1.34 7.25
C VAL A 449 24.67 0.13 7.52
N GLN A 450 25.83 0.62 7.07
CA GLN A 450 26.23 2.01 7.25
C GLN A 450 25.27 2.97 6.53
N ALA A 451 24.89 2.65 5.29
CA ALA A 451 23.89 3.39 4.52
C ALA A 451 22.54 3.42 5.25
N PHE A 452 22.10 2.27 5.78
CA PHE A 452 20.87 2.20 6.59
C PHE A 452 20.94 3.10 7.81
N ILE A 453 22.02 3.07 8.59
CA ILE A 453 22.16 3.88 9.81
C ILE A 453 22.11 5.38 9.46
N GLU A 454 22.79 5.80 8.39
CA GLU A 454 22.84 7.20 7.97
C GLU A 454 21.47 7.68 7.48
N TYR A 455 20.81 6.94 6.59
CA TYR A 455 19.48 7.34 6.11
C TYR A 455 18.40 7.23 7.19
N ALA A 456 18.50 6.25 8.10
CA ALA A 456 17.61 6.15 9.25
C ALA A 456 17.75 7.40 10.14
N LYS A 457 18.98 7.86 10.40
CA LYS A 457 19.25 9.10 11.13
C LYS A 457 18.65 10.33 10.45
N GLN A 458 18.82 10.45 9.13
CA GLN A 458 18.21 11.54 8.37
C GLN A 458 16.67 11.49 8.38
N SER A 459 16.08 10.30 8.49
CA SER A 459 14.63 10.11 8.69
C SER A 459 14.14 10.38 10.13
N GLY A 460 15.06 10.71 11.06
CA GLY A 460 14.75 11.02 12.46
C GLY A 460 14.92 9.84 13.44
N ILE A 461 15.50 8.73 13.02
CA ILE A 461 15.76 7.55 13.86
C ILE A 461 17.20 7.60 14.36
N SER A 462 17.41 7.72 15.67
CA SER A 462 18.78 7.74 16.22
C SER A 462 19.51 6.41 16.00
N GLU A 463 20.84 6.44 15.96
CA GLU A 463 21.69 5.28 15.66
C GLU A 463 21.40 4.07 16.57
N GLN A 464 21.17 4.31 17.86
CA GLN A 464 20.78 3.26 18.81
C GLN A 464 19.45 2.56 18.44
N TRP A 465 18.49 3.30 17.88
CA TRP A 465 17.22 2.74 17.41
C TRP A 465 17.36 2.10 16.03
N ALA A 466 18.22 2.64 15.15
CA ALA A 466 18.57 1.98 13.90
C ALA A 466 19.17 0.59 14.18
N VAL A 467 20.11 0.48 15.13
CA VAL A 467 20.66 -0.81 15.58
C VAL A 467 19.56 -1.72 16.15
N ALA A 468 18.58 -1.18 16.88
CA ALA A 468 17.46 -1.98 17.40
C ALA A 468 16.55 -2.50 16.26
N TYR A 469 16.24 -1.69 15.27
CA TYR A 469 15.51 -2.11 14.06
C TYR A 469 16.29 -3.15 13.27
N TRP A 470 17.61 -2.99 13.15
CA TRP A 470 18.47 -4.00 12.54
C TRP A 470 18.50 -5.29 13.37
N ALA A 471 18.58 -5.24 14.69
CA ALA A 471 18.58 -6.45 15.49
C ALA A 471 17.24 -7.22 15.38
N SER A 472 16.12 -6.52 15.21
CA SER A 472 14.79 -7.14 15.14
C SER A 472 14.36 -7.60 13.74
N HIS A 473 15.07 -7.23 12.68
CA HIS A 473 14.67 -7.58 11.31
C HIS A 473 14.85 -9.07 10.96
N TRP A 474 15.70 -9.78 11.71
CA TRP A 474 16.00 -11.19 11.45
C TRP A 474 14.75 -12.04 11.60
N ARG A 475 14.52 -12.93 10.64
CA ARG A 475 13.44 -13.91 10.71
C ARG A 475 13.86 -15.08 11.59
N LEU A 476 13.03 -15.41 12.57
CA LEU A 476 13.23 -16.57 13.42
C LEU A 476 12.79 -17.86 12.69
N PRO A 477 13.40 -19.04 12.98
CA PRO A 477 13.01 -20.30 12.35
C PRO A 477 11.57 -20.70 12.68
N GLY A 478 10.82 -21.27 11.73
CA GLY A 478 9.46 -21.74 12.01
C GLY A 478 9.40 -22.85 13.07
N VAL A 479 8.27 -22.99 13.76
CA VAL A 479 8.11 -23.96 14.86
C VAL A 479 8.45 -25.40 14.46
N THR A 480 8.10 -25.82 13.25
CA THR A 480 8.44 -27.16 12.74
C THR A 480 9.95 -27.36 12.57
N SER A 481 10.66 -26.33 12.10
CA SER A 481 12.13 -26.34 12.04
C SER A 481 12.74 -26.40 13.43
N LEU A 482 12.17 -25.70 14.41
CA LEU A 482 12.64 -25.77 15.81
C LEU A 482 12.44 -27.17 16.40
N PHE A 483 11.37 -27.88 16.04
CA PHE A 483 11.19 -29.27 16.45
C PHE A 483 12.23 -30.18 15.81
N ASP A 484 12.51 -30.01 14.51
CA ASP A 484 13.60 -30.74 13.84
C ASP A 484 14.97 -30.44 14.48
N MET A 485 15.22 -29.20 14.92
CA MET A 485 16.45 -28.85 15.65
C MET A 485 16.55 -29.61 16.97
N ILE A 486 15.48 -29.72 17.76
CA ILE A 486 15.49 -30.58 18.96
C ILE A 486 15.78 -32.04 18.62
N HIS A 487 15.19 -32.58 17.55
CA HIS A 487 15.34 -33.99 17.22
C HIS A 487 16.70 -34.35 16.62
N ARG A 488 17.40 -33.39 16.01
CA ARG A 488 18.60 -33.66 15.20
C ARG A 488 19.85 -32.95 15.69
N LEU A 489 19.68 -31.94 16.53
CA LEU A 489 20.76 -31.10 17.08
C LEU A 489 20.75 -31.11 18.62
N SER A 490 20.12 -32.10 19.25
CA SER A 490 20.32 -32.31 20.69
C SER A 490 21.81 -32.58 20.98
N PRO A 491 22.34 -32.17 22.14
CA PRO A 491 23.79 -32.24 22.40
C PRO A 491 24.40 -33.63 22.21
N ASP A 492 23.70 -34.69 22.59
CA ASP A 492 24.12 -36.08 22.42
C ASP A 492 24.21 -36.50 20.95
N ILE A 493 23.28 -36.03 20.10
CA ILE A 493 23.31 -36.28 18.66
C ILE A 493 24.42 -35.46 18.00
N VAL A 494 24.60 -34.20 18.41
CA VAL A 494 25.68 -33.33 17.90
C VAL A 494 27.05 -33.91 18.25
N GLU A 495 27.24 -34.38 19.48
CA GLU A 495 28.46 -35.05 19.91
C GLU A 495 28.73 -36.33 19.09
N ALA A 496 27.71 -37.19 18.93
CA ALA A 496 27.84 -38.44 18.17
C ALA A 496 28.14 -38.21 16.68
N ARG A 497 27.76 -37.05 16.13
CA ARG A 497 27.93 -36.69 14.71
C ARG A 497 28.91 -35.54 14.48
N ALA A 498 29.75 -35.23 15.47
CA ALA A 498 30.64 -34.07 15.42
C ALA A 498 31.57 -34.10 14.20
N ASP A 499 32.05 -35.29 13.81
CA ASP A 499 32.93 -35.46 12.65
C ASP A 499 32.21 -35.19 11.32
N ASP A 500 30.96 -35.66 11.16
CA ASP A 500 30.12 -35.34 9.99
C ASP A 500 29.97 -33.81 9.82
N PHE A 501 29.67 -33.10 10.93
CA PHE A 501 29.47 -31.65 10.89
C PHE A 501 30.76 -30.90 10.54
N ARG A 502 31.91 -31.33 11.07
CA ARG A 502 33.22 -30.77 10.72
C ARG A 502 33.55 -30.99 9.25
N GLU A 503 33.19 -32.14 8.67
CA GLU A 503 33.35 -32.42 7.25
C GLU A 503 32.54 -31.44 6.38
N PHE A 504 31.36 -31.03 6.84
CA PHE A 504 30.54 -29.99 6.18
C PHE A 504 31.03 -28.55 6.46
N GLY A 505 32.11 -28.36 7.22
CA GLY A 505 32.63 -27.05 7.58
C GLY A 505 31.83 -26.33 8.68
N LEU A 506 31.02 -27.07 9.46
CA LEU A 506 30.25 -26.54 10.57
C LEU A 506 30.99 -26.78 11.89
N ASN A 507 30.78 -25.89 12.88
CA ASN A 507 31.35 -26.03 14.22
C ASN A 507 30.38 -26.75 15.17
N PRO A 508 30.62 -28.02 15.58
CA PRO A 508 29.70 -28.76 16.44
C PRO A 508 29.41 -28.08 17.78
N ASP A 509 30.36 -27.32 18.33
CA ASP A 509 30.21 -26.64 19.62
C ASP A 509 29.14 -25.53 19.58
N GLU A 510 28.73 -25.09 18.38
CA GLU A 510 27.73 -24.04 18.16
C GLU A 510 26.37 -24.58 17.69
N LEU A 511 26.25 -25.90 17.46
CA LEU A 511 25.04 -26.50 16.87
C LEU A 511 24.03 -27.02 17.90
N GLY A 512 24.45 -27.25 19.14
CA GLY A 512 23.60 -27.81 20.19
C GLY A 512 22.30 -27.01 20.40
N PHE A 513 21.17 -27.71 20.45
CA PHE A 513 19.85 -27.11 20.62
C PHE A 513 18.98 -27.93 21.58
N GLU A 514 18.56 -27.33 22.69
CA GLU A 514 17.81 -27.99 23.75
C GLU A 514 16.37 -27.46 23.89
N LEU A 515 15.59 -28.08 24.79
CA LEU A 515 14.22 -27.63 25.10
C LEU A 515 14.16 -26.21 25.68
N THR A 516 15.22 -25.77 26.37
CA THR A 516 15.39 -24.41 26.88
C THR A 516 15.54 -23.39 25.74
N ASP A 517 16.29 -23.75 24.70
CA ASP A 517 16.43 -22.94 23.48
C ASP A 517 15.13 -22.88 22.69
N LEU A 518 14.39 -24.00 22.62
CA LEU A 518 13.05 -24.01 22.05
C LEU A 518 12.12 -23.04 22.77
N ASP A 519 12.00 -23.11 24.11
CA ASP A 519 11.12 -22.20 24.85
C ASP A 519 11.53 -20.73 24.67
N ARG A 520 12.84 -20.45 24.71
CA ARG A 520 13.37 -19.11 24.44
C ARG A 520 12.99 -18.61 23.05
N THR A 521 13.09 -19.47 22.04
CA THR A 521 12.82 -19.10 20.64
C THR A 521 11.33 -18.95 20.37
N LEU A 522 10.50 -19.83 20.93
CA LEU A 522 9.04 -19.69 20.89
C LEU A 522 8.58 -18.39 21.58
N ARG A 523 9.23 -17.99 22.68
CA ARG A 523 8.98 -16.69 23.32
C ARG A 523 9.37 -15.53 22.42
N ALA A 524 10.51 -15.61 21.73
CA ALA A 524 10.96 -14.58 20.79
C ALA A 524 10.05 -14.45 19.55
N GLN A 525 9.28 -15.50 19.23
CA GLN A 525 8.22 -15.50 18.21
C GLN A 525 6.85 -15.10 18.75
N ASP A 526 6.78 -14.56 19.96
CA ASP A 526 5.54 -14.12 20.62
C ASP A 526 4.49 -15.23 20.87
N TYR A 527 4.89 -16.51 20.94
CA TYR A 527 4.00 -17.55 21.46
C TYR A 527 3.74 -17.35 22.95
N THR A 528 2.47 -17.24 23.32
CA THR A 528 2.06 -17.00 24.72
C THR A 528 2.55 -18.12 25.64
N PRO A 529 2.80 -17.84 26.94
CA PRO A 529 3.26 -18.85 27.89
C PRO A 529 2.36 -20.10 27.95
N ALA A 530 1.06 -19.94 27.69
CA ALA A 530 0.12 -21.05 27.64
C ALA A 530 0.43 -22.04 26.51
N PHE A 531 0.84 -21.58 25.33
CA PHE A 531 1.06 -22.46 24.20
C PHE A 531 2.46 -23.07 24.15
N ARG A 532 3.48 -22.41 24.69
CA ARG A 532 4.87 -22.91 24.57
C ARG A 532 5.04 -24.32 25.10
N GLN A 533 4.62 -24.59 26.34
CA GLN A 533 4.70 -25.94 26.92
C GLN A 533 3.88 -26.97 26.14
N ARG A 534 2.73 -26.57 25.58
CA ARG A 534 1.86 -27.45 24.78
C ARG A 534 2.50 -27.80 23.44
N LEU A 535 3.10 -26.82 22.77
CA LEU A 535 3.85 -27.01 21.53
C LEU A 535 5.08 -27.88 21.78
N THR A 536 5.82 -27.64 22.85
CA THR A 536 6.96 -28.48 23.25
C THR A 536 6.54 -29.93 23.48
N ALA A 537 5.40 -30.16 24.15
CA ALA A 537 4.92 -31.52 24.45
C ALA A 537 4.56 -32.33 23.19
N ILE A 538 4.21 -31.67 22.09
CA ILE A 538 3.87 -32.32 20.80
C ILE A 538 5.01 -32.25 19.78
N ALA A 539 6.21 -31.80 20.18
CA ALA A 539 7.35 -31.72 19.28
C ALA A 539 7.74 -33.12 18.77
N PHE A 540 7.71 -34.12 19.64
CA PHE A 540 8.12 -35.50 19.33
C PHE A 540 7.03 -36.29 18.61
N ARG A 541 7.45 -37.09 17.64
CA ARG A 541 6.53 -37.95 16.88
C ARG A 541 6.03 -39.11 17.77
N PRO A 542 4.71 -39.39 17.78
CA PRO A 542 4.20 -40.60 18.41
C PRO A 542 4.75 -41.87 17.76
N ILE A 543 4.87 -42.94 18.53
CA ILE A 543 5.29 -44.25 18.04
C ILE A 543 4.23 -44.79 17.07
N THR A 544 4.65 -45.37 15.94
CA THR A 544 3.72 -45.82 14.90
C THR A 544 2.82 -46.96 15.38
N ARG A 545 1.64 -47.11 14.79
CA ARG A 545 0.68 -48.19 15.10
C ARG A 545 1.33 -49.58 15.07
N VAL A 546 2.20 -49.82 14.08
CA VAL A 546 2.87 -51.12 13.89
C VAL A 546 3.88 -51.37 15.00
N ASP A 547 4.65 -50.35 15.37
CA ASP A 547 5.69 -50.50 16.39
C ASP A 547 5.09 -50.58 17.79
N VAL A 548 4.04 -49.82 18.10
CA VAL A 548 3.29 -49.95 19.37
C VAL A 548 2.75 -51.37 19.52
N ARG A 549 2.19 -51.97 18.45
CA ARG A 549 1.72 -53.36 18.49
C ARG A 549 2.84 -54.36 18.74
N ARG A 550 4.01 -54.18 18.11
CA ARG A 550 5.18 -55.03 18.31
C ARG A 550 5.72 -54.89 19.74
N MET A 551 5.81 -53.66 20.25
CA MET A 551 6.20 -53.38 21.63
C MET A 551 5.24 -54.04 22.62
N HIS A 552 3.94 -54.05 22.35
CA HIS A 552 2.96 -54.79 23.13
C HIS A 552 3.21 -56.32 23.07
N LYS A 553 3.46 -56.90 21.88
CA LYS A 553 3.81 -58.34 21.75
C LYS A 553 5.07 -58.69 22.55
N LEU A 554 6.04 -57.77 22.62
CA LEU A 554 7.28 -57.92 23.37
C LEU A 554 7.15 -57.61 24.88
N GLY A 555 5.96 -57.20 25.35
CA GLY A 555 5.74 -56.85 26.76
C GLY A 555 6.39 -55.53 27.20
N LEU A 556 6.83 -54.68 26.26
CA LEU A 556 7.39 -53.35 26.53
C LEU A 556 6.30 -52.29 26.78
N VAL A 557 5.08 -52.56 26.31
CA VAL A 557 3.89 -51.71 26.44
C VAL A 557 2.78 -52.60 26.97
N ASP A 558 2.10 -52.16 28.04
CA ASP A 558 0.93 -52.87 28.59
C ASP A 558 -0.36 -52.50 27.86
N ASP A 559 -1.46 -53.21 28.15
CA ASP A 559 -2.78 -53.00 27.54
C ASP A 559 -3.28 -51.56 27.68
N PHE A 560 -3.02 -50.90 28.82
CA PHE A 560 -3.49 -49.53 29.07
C PHE A 560 -2.67 -48.51 28.30
N GLU A 561 -1.35 -48.68 28.27
CA GLU A 561 -0.45 -47.83 27.51
C GLU A 561 -0.66 -48.02 26.00
N LEU A 562 -0.90 -49.24 25.53
CA LEU A 562 -1.27 -49.54 24.14
C LEU A 562 -2.45 -48.67 23.66
N VAL A 563 -3.55 -48.64 24.44
CA VAL A 563 -4.72 -47.81 24.11
C VAL A 563 -4.37 -46.32 24.13
N ARG A 564 -3.55 -45.86 25.09
CA ARG A 564 -3.09 -44.45 25.13
C ARG A 564 -2.24 -44.09 23.92
N ARG A 565 -1.30 -44.94 23.50
CA ARG A 565 -0.47 -44.73 22.30
C ARG A 565 -1.31 -44.68 21.03
N TYR A 566 -2.40 -45.44 20.94
CA TYR A 566 -3.37 -45.26 19.86
C TYR A 566 -4.08 -43.91 19.92
N ARG A 567 -4.43 -43.39 21.10
CA ARG A 567 -4.97 -42.01 21.22
C ARG A 567 -3.96 -40.94 20.78
N GLU A 568 -2.67 -41.11 21.11
CA GLU A 568 -1.59 -40.19 20.68
C GLU A 568 -1.45 -40.12 19.15
N LEU A 569 -1.76 -41.22 18.45
CA LEU A 569 -1.81 -41.27 16.99
C LEU A 569 -3.05 -40.59 16.38
N GLY A 570 -3.97 -40.09 17.21
CA GLY A 570 -5.18 -39.38 16.78
C GLY A 570 -6.43 -40.25 16.66
N TYR A 571 -6.40 -41.52 17.07
CA TYR A 571 -7.61 -42.34 17.12
C TYR A 571 -8.59 -41.80 18.17
N SER A 572 -9.89 -41.85 17.87
CA SER A 572 -10.93 -41.50 18.85
C SER A 572 -10.82 -42.39 20.10
N PRO A 573 -11.32 -41.96 21.28
CA PRO A 573 -11.25 -42.78 22.49
C PRO A 573 -11.81 -44.19 22.31
N ARG A 574 -12.89 -44.33 21.53
CA ARG A 574 -13.53 -45.60 21.19
C ARG A 574 -12.69 -46.42 20.22
N ASP A 575 -12.18 -45.79 19.15
CA ASP A 575 -11.39 -46.53 18.15
C ASP A 575 -10.05 -46.98 18.72
N ALA A 576 -9.46 -46.20 19.63
CA ALA A 576 -8.26 -46.60 20.35
C ALA A 576 -8.50 -47.84 21.24
N GLU A 577 -9.67 -47.95 21.88
CA GLU A 577 -10.06 -49.13 22.65
C GLU A 577 -10.29 -50.35 21.74
N LEU A 578 -10.98 -50.17 20.61
CA LEU A 578 -11.17 -51.23 19.61
C LEU A 578 -9.84 -51.70 19.02
N MET A 579 -8.94 -50.77 18.69
CA MET A 579 -7.60 -51.07 18.21
C MET A 579 -6.75 -51.77 19.28
N GLY A 580 -6.90 -51.38 20.54
CA GLY A 580 -6.28 -52.06 21.69
C GLY A 580 -6.75 -53.50 21.80
N ALA A 581 -8.06 -53.73 21.87
CA ALA A 581 -8.66 -55.06 21.94
C ALA A 581 -8.25 -55.94 20.75
N PHE A 582 -8.35 -55.40 19.53
CA PHE A 582 -7.87 -56.07 18.32
C PHE A 582 -6.41 -56.47 18.44
N THR A 583 -5.55 -55.58 18.94
CA THR A 583 -4.11 -55.84 19.07
C THR A 583 -3.81 -56.88 20.14
N ILE A 584 -4.51 -56.85 21.27
CA ILE A 584 -4.37 -57.85 22.33
C ILE A 584 -4.77 -59.23 21.82
N ASP A 585 -5.91 -59.33 21.13
CA ASP A 585 -6.38 -60.61 20.58
C ASP A 585 -5.48 -61.09 19.42
N PHE A 586 -5.03 -60.17 18.56
CA PHE A 586 -4.08 -60.46 17.49
C PHE A 586 -2.73 -60.96 18.04
N ASN A 587 -2.25 -60.39 19.15
CA ASN A 587 -1.00 -60.81 19.78
C ASN A 587 -1.17 -62.03 20.73
N ARG A 588 -2.42 -62.39 21.09
CA ARG A 588 -2.75 -63.53 21.96
C ARG A 588 -2.59 -64.87 21.27
N VAL A 589 -2.66 -64.91 19.94
CA VAL A 589 -2.39 -66.13 19.18
C VAL A 589 -0.95 -66.52 19.48
N PRO A 590 -0.71 -67.61 20.25
CA PRO A 590 0.64 -68.11 20.39
C PRO A 590 1.11 -68.49 19.00
N ASP A 591 2.38 -68.24 18.69
CA ASP A 591 3.04 -68.83 17.53
C ASP A 591 3.20 -70.36 17.75
N GLU A 592 2.12 -71.06 18.14
CA GLU A 592 2.04 -72.50 18.28
C GLU A 592 1.29 -73.03 17.05
N ILE A 593 2.07 -73.61 16.14
CA ILE A 593 1.73 -74.15 14.81
C ILE A 593 1.73 -73.09 13.68
N GLU A 594 2.82 -72.35 13.53
CA GLU A 594 3.41 -72.19 12.20
C GLU A 594 4.71 -73.00 12.21
N ASP A 595 4.63 -74.27 11.80
CA ASP A 595 5.81 -75.00 11.39
C ASP A 595 6.56 -74.13 10.38
N ALA A 596 7.81 -73.82 10.71
CA ALA A 596 8.74 -73.09 9.86
C ALA A 596 9.08 -73.84 8.55
N GLU A 597 8.36 -74.91 8.21
CA GLU A 597 8.43 -75.68 6.96
C GLU A 597 7.11 -75.78 6.17
N THR A 598 5.98 -75.27 6.66
CA THR A 598 4.74 -75.13 5.86
C THR A 598 4.33 -73.67 5.78
N LYS A 599 5.18 -72.85 5.13
CA LYS A 599 4.60 -71.75 4.36
C LYS A 599 3.80 -72.41 3.26
N ASP A 600 2.47 -72.42 3.39
CA ASP A 600 1.59 -72.72 2.27
C ASP A 600 2.11 -71.96 1.06
N LEU A 601 2.41 -72.70 -0.01
CA LEU A 601 3.04 -72.12 -1.18
C LEU A 601 2.16 -70.99 -1.69
N THR A 602 2.68 -69.77 -1.70
CA THR A 602 1.94 -68.68 -2.34
C THR A 602 1.80 -68.98 -3.84
N ARG A 603 0.73 -68.50 -4.48
CA ARG A 603 0.57 -68.59 -5.96
C ARG A 603 1.86 -68.26 -6.71
N THR A 604 2.57 -67.21 -6.29
CA THR A 604 3.84 -66.78 -6.88
C THR A 604 4.95 -67.82 -6.73
N GLN A 605 5.01 -68.54 -5.61
CA GLN A 605 5.98 -69.61 -5.39
C GLN A 605 5.65 -70.84 -6.24
N VAL A 606 4.38 -71.26 -6.30
CA VAL A 606 3.94 -72.39 -7.14
C VAL A 606 4.27 -72.15 -8.61
N LEU A 607 3.91 -70.97 -9.13
CA LEU A 607 4.21 -70.60 -10.52
C LEU A 607 5.72 -70.46 -10.80
N LYS A 608 6.54 -70.13 -9.80
CA LYS A 608 8.01 -70.15 -9.92
C LYS A 608 8.59 -71.56 -9.93
N PHE A 609 8.00 -72.48 -9.17
CA PHE A 609 8.40 -73.89 -9.21
C PHE A 609 8.04 -74.51 -10.57
N PHE A 610 6.84 -74.22 -11.09
CA PHE A 610 6.45 -74.57 -12.45
C PHE A 610 7.40 -73.97 -13.51
N GLU A 611 7.71 -72.67 -13.44
CA GLU A 611 8.65 -72.01 -14.37
C GLU A 611 10.04 -72.64 -14.41
N ARG A 612 10.48 -73.19 -13.28
CA ARG A 612 11.80 -73.82 -13.14
C ARG A 612 11.77 -75.33 -13.39
N GLY A 613 10.62 -75.89 -13.76
CA GLY A 613 10.43 -77.31 -14.02
C GLY A 613 10.46 -78.20 -12.78
N PHE A 614 10.26 -77.64 -11.58
CA PHE A 614 10.13 -78.41 -10.33
C PHE A 614 8.73 -78.96 -10.12
N LEU A 615 7.73 -78.43 -10.83
CA LEU A 615 6.36 -78.93 -10.87
C LEU A 615 5.98 -79.12 -12.34
N GLU A 616 5.34 -80.25 -12.65
CA GLU A 616 4.65 -80.43 -13.93
C GLU A 616 3.32 -79.67 -13.94
N ARG A 617 2.70 -79.53 -15.12
CA ARG A 617 1.48 -78.73 -15.32
C ARG A 617 0.37 -79.15 -14.35
N ASP A 618 0.09 -80.44 -14.29
CA ASP A 618 -1.00 -80.98 -13.48
C ASP A 618 -0.68 -80.91 -11.99
N GLU A 619 0.60 -81.03 -11.61
CA GLU A 619 1.05 -80.85 -10.22
C GLU A 619 0.93 -79.39 -9.77
N ALA A 620 1.27 -78.44 -10.63
CA ALA A 620 1.13 -77.01 -10.35
C ALA A 620 -0.35 -76.62 -10.21
N ILE A 621 -1.25 -77.20 -11.01
CA ILE A 621 -2.70 -77.01 -10.89
C ILE A 621 -3.19 -77.57 -9.55
N SER A 622 -2.84 -78.81 -9.22
CA SER A 622 -3.23 -79.45 -7.94
C SER A 622 -2.77 -78.63 -6.73
N VAL A 623 -1.53 -78.13 -6.74
CA VAL A 623 -1.00 -77.33 -5.63
C VAL A 623 -1.70 -75.96 -5.56
N LEU A 624 -2.10 -75.37 -6.69
CA LEU A 624 -2.91 -74.15 -6.70
C LEU A 624 -4.34 -74.38 -6.17
N GLU A 625 -4.93 -75.54 -6.45
CA GLU A 625 -6.23 -75.94 -5.90
C GLU A 625 -6.15 -76.14 -4.38
N ASP A 626 -5.09 -76.78 -3.90
CA ASP A 626 -4.85 -77.03 -2.47
C ASP A 626 -4.71 -75.73 -1.66
N ILE A 627 -4.17 -74.65 -2.26
CA ILE A 627 -4.07 -73.33 -1.63
C ILE A 627 -5.31 -72.43 -1.86
N GLY A 628 -6.38 -72.97 -2.45
CA GLY A 628 -7.71 -72.35 -2.50
C GLY A 628 -8.14 -71.70 -3.83
N TYR A 629 -7.45 -71.96 -4.94
CA TYR A 629 -7.93 -71.55 -6.27
C TYR A 629 -8.90 -72.58 -6.85
N THR A 630 -9.88 -72.13 -7.65
CA THR A 630 -10.73 -73.07 -8.41
C THR A 630 -9.94 -73.67 -9.57
N SER A 631 -10.33 -74.89 -10.01
CA SER A 631 -9.66 -75.61 -11.09
C SER A 631 -9.46 -74.76 -12.35
N ASP A 632 -10.52 -74.09 -12.81
CA ASP A 632 -10.46 -73.21 -13.99
C ASP A 632 -9.46 -72.06 -13.83
N VAL A 633 -9.33 -71.51 -12.61
CA VAL A 633 -8.44 -70.39 -12.31
C VAL A 633 -6.99 -70.87 -12.17
N ALA A 634 -6.77 -72.03 -11.55
CA ALA A 634 -5.46 -72.67 -11.46
C ALA A 634 -4.93 -73.02 -12.86
N ASP A 635 -5.76 -73.62 -13.71
CA ASP A 635 -5.44 -73.95 -15.10
C ASP A 635 -5.09 -72.70 -15.92
N ALA A 636 -5.87 -71.63 -15.78
CA ALA A 636 -5.58 -70.36 -16.43
C ALA A 636 -4.24 -69.76 -16.00
N PHE A 637 -3.89 -69.83 -14.71
CA PHE A 637 -2.60 -69.33 -14.22
C PHE A 637 -1.41 -70.13 -14.71
N VAL A 638 -1.50 -71.45 -14.70
CA VAL A 638 -0.42 -72.32 -15.20
C VAL A 638 -0.28 -72.16 -16.71
N SER A 639 -1.39 -72.08 -17.46
CA SER A 639 -1.38 -71.86 -18.91
C SER A 639 -0.78 -70.51 -19.30
N LEU A 640 -1.14 -69.43 -18.59
CA LEU A 640 -0.52 -68.12 -18.80
C LEU A 640 0.98 -68.16 -18.50
N LYS A 641 1.38 -68.84 -17.41
CA LYS A 641 2.79 -68.97 -17.06
C LYS A 641 3.58 -69.80 -18.08
N GLN A 642 2.93 -70.79 -18.71
CA GLN A 642 3.52 -71.59 -19.77
C GLN A 642 3.78 -70.77 -21.04
N LEU A 643 2.86 -69.87 -21.41
CA LEU A 643 3.07 -68.91 -22.50
C LEU A 643 4.26 -67.99 -22.20
N ASP A 644 4.32 -67.43 -20.98
CA ASP A 644 5.45 -66.61 -20.52
C ASP A 644 6.82 -67.32 -20.67
N ILE A 645 6.87 -68.63 -20.40
CA ILE A 645 8.10 -69.43 -20.54
C ILE A 645 8.49 -69.57 -22.02
N LEU A 646 7.51 -69.84 -22.89
CA LEU A 646 7.73 -69.98 -24.33
C LEU A 646 8.20 -68.67 -24.96
N ASP A 647 7.59 -67.54 -24.59
CA ASP A 647 7.97 -66.22 -25.08
C ASP A 647 9.42 -65.89 -24.68
N LYS A 648 9.80 -66.16 -23.43
CA LYS A 648 11.19 -65.98 -22.97
C LYS A 648 12.20 -66.85 -23.73
N GLN A 649 11.83 -68.08 -24.08
CA GLN A 649 12.68 -68.96 -24.87
C GLN A 649 12.84 -68.43 -26.30
N GLN A 650 11.76 -67.95 -26.92
CA GLN A 650 11.82 -67.32 -28.24
C GLN A 650 12.70 -66.07 -28.22
N ASP A 651 12.55 -65.19 -27.23
CA ASP A 651 13.38 -63.98 -27.09
C ASP A 651 14.88 -64.30 -26.97
N GLN A 652 15.23 -65.34 -26.20
CA GLN A 652 16.61 -65.80 -26.10
C GLN A 652 17.17 -66.27 -27.44
N LEU A 653 16.38 -67.02 -28.21
CA LEU A 653 16.79 -67.50 -29.53
C LEU A 653 16.94 -66.35 -30.53
N ILE A 654 16.03 -65.36 -30.52
CA ILE A 654 16.15 -64.14 -31.32
C ILE A 654 17.44 -63.40 -30.98
N ALA A 655 17.75 -63.23 -29.69
CA ALA A 655 18.97 -62.55 -29.25
C ALA A 655 20.23 -63.28 -29.73
N ILE A 656 20.26 -64.62 -29.66
CA ILE A 656 21.36 -65.44 -30.17
C ILE A 656 21.53 -65.25 -31.68
N THR A 657 20.44 -65.30 -32.46
CA THR A 657 20.49 -65.11 -33.91
C THR A 657 20.97 -63.70 -34.27
N ARG A 658 20.56 -62.65 -33.53
CA ARG A 658 21.08 -61.29 -33.71
C ARG A 658 22.58 -61.20 -33.49
N GLU A 659 23.09 -61.80 -32.41
CA GLU A 659 24.52 -61.77 -32.08
C GLU A 659 25.35 -62.53 -33.12
N LYS A 660 24.90 -63.72 -33.57
CA LYS A 660 25.56 -64.46 -34.65
C LYS A 660 25.64 -63.63 -35.94
N PHE A 661 24.58 -62.91 -36.28
CA PHE A 661 24.50 -62.08 -37.49
C PHE A 661 25.41 -60.85 -37.41
N LYS A 662 25.37 -60.13 -36.28
CA LYS A 662 26.27 -58.98 -36.01
C LYS A 662 27.74 -59.38 -36.06
N ALA A 663 28.09 -60.51 -35.45
CA ALA A 663 29.44 -61.06 -35.47
C ALA A 663 29.88 -61.56 -36.86
N GLY A 664 28.96 -61.67 -37.82
CA GLY A 664 29.24 -62.16 -39.18
C GLY A 664 29.39 -63.67 -39.28
N ASN A 665 28.98 -64.42 -38.24
CA ASN A 665 29.04 -65.89 -38.22
C ASN A 665 27.96 -66.54 -39.10
N ILE A 666 26.87 -65.82 -39.37
CA ILE A 666 25.79 -66.22 -40.28
C ILE A 666 25.48 -65.09 -41.26
N GLY A 667 25.10 -65.45 -42.49
CA GLY A 667 24.65 -64.49 -43.50
C GLY A 667 23.18 -64.06 -43.31
N PHE A 668 22.75 -63.03 -44.04
CA PHE A 668 21.37 -62.51 -43.93
C PHE A 668 20.30 -63.58 -44.20
N ASN A 669 20.48 -64.40 -45.24
CA ASN A 669 19.54 -65.48 -45.57
C ASN A 669 19.51 -66.59 -44.52
N GLU A 670 20.64 -66.87 -43.87
CA GLU A 670 20.72 -67.85 -42.78
C GLU A 670 20.06 -67.31 -41.51
N ALA A 671 20.25 -66.03 -41.19
CA ALA A 671 19.58 -65.37 -40.08
C ALA A 671 18.05 -65.30 -40.27
N VAL A 672 17.58 -65.04 -41.50
CA VAL A 672 16.15 -65.12 -41.87
C VAL A 672 15.63 -66.54 -41.64
N THR A 673 16.38 -67.56 -42.09
CA THR A 673 15.99 -68.96 -41.93
C THR A 673 15.92 -69.39 -40.46
N GLU A 674 16.88 -68.95 -39.61
CA GLU A 674 16.83 -69.20 -38.16
C GLU A 674 15.62 -68.51 -37.51
N LEU A 675 15.27 -67.27 -37.92
CA LEU A 675 14.09 -66.56 -37.41
C LEU A 675 12.76 -67.18 -37.86
N ASP A 676 12.70 -67.71 -39.08
CA ASP A 676 11.50 -68.37 -39.62
C ASP A 676 11.15 -69.64 -38.83
N GLN A 677 12.16 -70.33 -38.30
CA GLN A 677 11.96 -71.51 -37.44
C GLN A 677 11.35 -71.16 -36.07
N LEU A 678 11.39 -69.89 -35.65
CA LEU A 678 10.86 -69.44 -34.36
C LEU A 678 9.35 -69.11 -34.40
N ASN A 679 8.69 -69.19 -35.56
CA ASN A 679 7.25 -68.91 -35.73
C ASN A 679 6.81 -67.55 -35.13
N LEU A 680 7.62 -66.51 -35.34
CA LEU A 680 7.37 -65.18 -34.75
C LEU A 680 6.14 -64.48 -35.37
N PRO A 681 5.43 -63.64 -34.59
CA PRO A 681 4.42 -62.73 -35.12
C PRO A 681 4.98 -61.87 -36.27
N ALA A 682 4.16 -61.67 -37.31
CA ALA A 682 4.59 -61.00 -38.55
C ALA A 682 5.20 -59.60 -38.32
N LEU A 683 4.65 -58.84 -37.38
CA LEU A 683 5.15 -57.51 -37.04
C LEU A 683 6.51 -57.55 -36.34
N GLN A 684 6.68 -58.48 -35.39
CA GLN A 684 7.94 -58.66 -34.66
C GLN A 684 9.05 -59.14 -35.59
N ARG A 685 8.74 -60.08 -36.49
CA ARG A 685 9.64 -60.54 -37.55
C ARG A 685 10.09 -59.40 -38.47
N ALA A 686 9.14 -58.60 -38.95
CA ALA A 686 9.44 -57.47 -39.84
C ALA A 686 10.40 -56.46 -39.20
N SER A 687 10.21 -56.18 -37.91
CA SER A 687 11.10 -55.30 -37.13
C SER A 687 12.53 -55.86 -37.05
N ILE A 688 12.69 -57.15 -36.72
CA ILE A 688 14.01 -57.78 -36.61
C ILE A 688 14.73 -57.82 -37.97
N LEU A 689 14.00 -58.06 -39.06
CA LEU A 689 14.59 -58.06 -40.40
C LEU A 689 15.04 -56.67 -40.85
N ALA A 690 14.28 -55.62 -40.50
CA ALA A 690 14.69 -54.24 -40.75
C ALA A 690 16.00 -53.88 -40.02
N ASP A 691 16.17 -54.34 -38.77
CA ASP A 691 17.42 -54.19 -38.03
C ASP A 691 18.59 -54.90 -38.75
N PHE A 692 18.36 -56.10 -39.29
CA PHE A 692 19.38 -56.84 -40.04
C PHE A 692 19.74 -56.18 -41.37
N GLU A 693 18.77 -55.62 -42.09
CA GLU A 693 19.01 -54.86 -43.32
C GLU A 693 19.81 -53.57 -43.06
N ALA A 694 19.50 -52.86 -41.97
CA ALA A 694 20.25 -51.68 -41.55
C ALA A 694 21.72 -52.01 -41.21
N GLU A 695 21.96 -53.14 -40.53
CA GLU A 695 23.30 -53.62 -40.20
C GLU A 695 24.10 -54.06 -41.43
N VAL A 696 23.45 -54.52 -42.51
CA VAL A 696 24.11 -54.81 -43.80
C VAL A 696 24.46 -53.52 -44.53
N ALA A 697 23.55 -52.55 -44.54
CA ALA A 697 23.77 -51.26 -45.18
C ALA A 697 24.93 -50.47 -44.55
N SER A 698 25.16 -50.63 -43.24
CA SER A 698 26.25 -49.97 -42.52
C SER A 698 27.66 -50.51 -42.82
N ARG A 699 27.78 -51.66 -43.52
CA ARG A 699 29.07 -52.32 -43.82
C ARG A 699 29.81 -51.77 -45.05
N VAL A 700 29.27 -50.77 -45.77
CA VAL A 700 30.00 -50.06 -46.85
C VAL A 700 30.83 -48.93 -46.23
N ARG A 701 32.16 -49.08 -46.16
CA ARG A 701 33.08 -48.04 -45.65
C ARG A 701 33.83 -47.36 -46.79
N SER A 702 33.82 -46.02 -46.82
CA SER A 702 34.72 -45.21 -47.67
C SER A 702 36.05 -44.93 -46.94
N PRO A 703 37.18 -44.79 -47.66
CA PRO A 703 38.49 -44.46 -47.06
C PRO A 703 38.45 -43.13 -46.31
N SER A 704 39.22 -42.97 -45.23
CA SER A 704 39.29 -41.68 -44.51
C SER A 704 40.06 -40.62 -45.31
N MET A 705 39.87 -39.33 -44.98
CA MET A 705 40.62 -38.23 -45.63
C MET A 705 42.15 -38.43 -45.56
N GLY A 706 42.66 -38.96 -44.44
CA GLY A 706 44.09 -39.29 -44.32
C GLY A 706 44.54 -40.40 -45.28
N GLN A 707 43.72 -41.45 -45.44
CA GLN A 707 44.01 -42.52 -46.39
C GLN A 707 43.91 -42.05 -47.84
N LEU A 708 42.97 -41.15 -48.15
CA LEU A 708 42.93 -40.51 -49.46
C LEU A 708 44.20 -39.68 -49.73
N GLY A 709 44.74 -39.01 -48.69
CA GLY A 709 45.98 -38.24 -48.77
C GLY A 709 47.19 -39.12 -49.08
N GLU A 710 47.31 -40.26 -48.39
CA GLU A 710 48.34 -41.28 -48.65
C GLU A 710 48.23 -41.84 -50.08
N LEU A 711 47.01 -42.09 -50.59
CA LEU A 711 46.79 -42.55 -51.95
C LEU A 711 47.17 -41.48 -53.01
N ALA A 712 46.96 -40.21 -52.70
CA ALA A 712 47.39 -39.10 -53.54
C ALA A 712 48.92 -38.95 -53.55
N GLU A 713 49.58 -39.09 -52.40
CA GLU A 713 51.05 -39.09 -52.28
C GLU A 713 51.72 -40.24 -53.02
N ALA A 714 51.11 -41.43 -52.96
CA ALA A 714 51.57 -42.60 -53.72
C ALA A 714 51.34 -42.47 -55.25
N GLY A 715 50.75 -41.36 -55.72
CA GLY A 715 50.42 -41.13 -57.13
C GLY A 715 49.30 -42.02 -57.67
N LEU A 716 48.58 -42.73 -56.80
CA LEU A 716 47.50 -43.65 -57.14
C LEU A 716 46.16 -42.94 -57.33
N LEU A 717 46.06 -41.71 -56.84
CA LEU A 717 44.87 -40.88 -56.96
C LEU A 717 45.22 -39.56 -57.65
N THR A 718 44.48 -39.24 -58.70
CA THR A 718 44.66 -37.98 -59.43
C THR A 718 44.13 -36.79 -58.64
N GLN A 719 44.59 -35.59 -58.97
CA GLN A 719 44.11 -34.37 -58.32
C GLN A 719 42.57 -34.23 -58.41
N THR A 720 41.99 -34.53 -59.58
CA THR A 720 40.54 -34.55 -59.79
C THR A 720 39.87 -35.66 -58.99
N GLY A 721 40.46 -36.87 -58.96
CA GLY A 721 39.92 -38.00 -58.20
C GLY A 721 39.92 -37.76 -56.68
N TYR A 722 40.93 -37.07 -56.15
CA TYR A 722 40.99 -36.68 -54.74
C TYR A 722 39.92 -35.62 -54.40
N GLU A 723 39.71 -34.64 -55.28
CA GLU A 723 38.65 -33.64 -55.10
C GLU A 723 37.25 -34.29 -55.12
N ASP A 724 37.01 -35.21 -56.05
CA ASP A 724 35.73 -35.92 -56.21
C ASP A 724 35.40 -36.80 -55.00
N GLU A 725 36.39 -37.52 -54.45
CA GLU A 725 36.22 -38.33 -53.25
C GLU A 725 35.94 -37.49 -52.00
N LEU A 726 36.61 -36.34 -51.86
CA LEU A 726 36.29 -35.41 -50.77
C LEU A 726 34.86 -34.84 -50.91
N LEU A 727 34.38 -34.60 -52.14
CA LEU A 727 33.00 -34.18 -52.36
C LEU A 727 32.00 -35.28 -52.00
N GLN A 728 32.29 -36.54 -52.33
CA GLN A 728 31.46 -37.68 -51.92
C GLN A 728 31.43 -37.89 -50.40
N GLN A 729 32.52 -37.53 -49.71
CA GLN A 729 32.57 -37.52 -48.23
C GLN A 729 31.88 -36.30 -47.59
N GLY A 730 31.25 -35.44 -48.39
CA GLY A 730 30.43 -34.32 -47.92
C GLY A 730 31.20 -33.02 -47.67
N PHE A 731 32.47 -32.91 -48.06
CA PHE A 731 33.18 -31.63 -48.03
C PHE A 731 32.60 -30.67 -49.07
N SER A 732 32.50 -29.38 -48.75
CA SER A 732 32.01 -28.39 -49.72
C SER A 732 33.03 -28.17 -50.86
N VAL A 733 32.55 -27.78 -52.04
CA VAL A 733 33.40 -27.49 -53.23
C VAL A 733 34.57 -26.57 -52.91
N ARG A 734 34.36 -25.57 -52.05
CA ARG A 734 35.42 -24.66 -51.61
C ARG A 734 36.51 -25.40 -50.82
N TRP A 735 36.12 -26.23 -49.86
CA TRP A 735 37.06 -26.94 -48.98
C TRP A 735 37.74 -28.11 -49.68
N ALA A 736 37.01 -28.89 -50.49
CA ALA A 736 37.56 -29.95 -51.31
C ALA A 736 38.69 -29.41 -52.22
N ARG A 737 38.48 -28.26 -52.88
CA ARG A 737 39.52 -27.59 -53.69
C ARG A 737 40.71 -27.10 -52.89
N LEU A 738 40.47 -26.52 -51.71
CA LEU A 738 41.55 -26.00 -50.87
C LEU A 738 42.42 -27.14 -50.31
N LEU A 739 41.80 -28.23 -49.86
CA LEU A 739 42.49 -29.42 -49.37
C LEU A 739 43.23 -30.15 -50.49
N THR A 740 42.60 -30.28 -51.66
CA THR A 740 43.26 -30.82 -52.86
C THR A 740 44.47 -29.98 -53.25
N ARG A 741 44.33 -28.65 -53.25
CA ARG A 741 45.47 -27.75 -53.52
C ARG A 741 46.55 -27.85 -52.45
N LEU A 742 46.18 -28.01 -51.18
CA LEU A 742 47.14 -28.18 -50.10
C LEU A 742 47.97 -29.45 -50.32
N GLN A 743 47.31 -30.59 -50.51
CA GLN A 743 47.92 -31.91 -50.67
C GLN A 743 48.86 -31.98 -51.88
N PHE A 744 48.44 -31.45 -53.03
CA PHE A 744 49.26 -31.48 -54.25
C PHE A 744 50.30 -30.34 -54.32
N LYS A 745 50.18 -29.31 -53.47
CA LYS A 745 51.22 -28.27 -53.31
C LYS A 745 52.37 -28.77 -52.43
N THR A 746 52.09 -29.55 -51.39
CA THR A 746 53.14 -30.24 -50.60
C THR A 746 53.94 -31.20 -51.48
N LEU A 747 53.26 -32.02 -52.28
CA LEU A 747 53.92 -32.91 -53.26
C LEU A 747 54.81 -32.16 -54.27
N ALA A 748 54.36 -31.00 -54.77
CA ALA A 748 55.16 -30.19 -55.69
C ALA A 748 56.36 -29.50 -55.01
N GLY A 749 56.25 -29.18 -53.71
CA GLY A 749 57.33 -28.62 -52.90
C GLY A 749 58.43 -29.64 -52.61
N GLU A 750 58.06 -30.87 -52.24
CA GLU A 750 59.00 -31.98 -52.00
C GLU A 750 59.76 -32.38 -53.28
N LEU A 751 59.10 -32.33 -54.44
CA LEU A 751 59.74 -32.54 -55.74
C LEU A 751 60.73 -31.43 -56.13
N ALA A 752 60.53 -30.20 -55.65
CA ALA A 752 61.42 -29.06 -55.91
C ALA A 752 62.64 -29.07 -54.98
N GLU A 753 62.47 -29.38 -53.69
CA GLU A 753 63.58 -29.56 -52.74
C GLU A 753 64.47 -30.76 -53.13
N GLY A 754 63.88 -31.85 -53.61
CA GLY A 754 64.64 -33.00 -54.13
C GLY A 754 65.45 -32.70 -55.41
N LEU A 755 65.11 -31.65 -56.16
CA LEU A 755 65.86 -31.21 -57.36
C LEU A 755 66.97 -30.19 -57.01
N GLU A 756 66.80 -29.37 -55.96
CA GLU A 756 67.89 -28.51 -55.44
C GLU A 756 69.01 -29.34 -54.80
N ASP A 757 68.68 -30.44 -54.10
CA ASP A 757 69.66 -31.38 -53.53
C ASP A 757 70.50 -32.11 -54.59
N ILE A 758 70.02 -32.22 -55.84
CA ILE A 758 70.74 -32.83 -56.97
C ILE A 758 71.64 -31.81 -57.70
N THR A 759 71.38 -30.50 -57.56
CA THR A 759 72.12 -29.44 -58.27
C THR A 759 73.17 -28.71 -57.42
N GLY A 760 73.15 -28.85 -56.09
CA GLY A 760 74.18 -28.35 -55.16
C GLY A 760 75.50 -29.14 -55.13
N GLY A 761 75.62 -30.22 -55.92
CA GLY A 761 76.79 -31.11 -55.98
C GLY A 761 77.78 -30.87 -57.12
N PHE A 762 77.64 -29.79 -57.89
CA PHE A 762 78.56 -29.42 -58.99
C PHE A 762 79.21 -28.04 -58.75
N ASP A 763 80.15 -27.99 -57.80
CA ASP A 763 81.28 -27.06 -57.79
C ASP A 763 82.48 -27.81 -57.20
N GLY A 764 83.32 -28.38 -58.06
CA GLY A 764 84.46 -29.26 -57.72
C GLY A 764 84.85 -30.19 -58.86
#